data_AF-A0A1Q6G1Y6-F1
#
_entry.id   AF-A0A1Q6G1Y6-F1
#
_cell.length_a   1.000
_cell.length_b   1.000
_cell.length_c   1.000
_cell.angle_alpha   90.00
_cell.angle_beta   90.00
_cell.angle_gamma   90.00
#
_symmetry.space_group_name_H-M   'P 1'
#
loop_
_entity.id
_entity.type
_entity.pdbx_description
1 polymer ?
#
loop_
_entity_poly.entity_id
_entity_poly.type
_entity_poly.pdbx_seq_one_letter_code
_entity_poly.pdbx_strand_id
1 'polypeptide(L)'
;MRKNTFLSVALLAASVSIVNAQELIWQNSYGTGVWGVSSSEWGKDYGGGFLLPNGWDNGSTAIFNGGGHFKDADGNDVNTETIKLTGEMEVADIKVSGDKNYSISYQAEKTTDKIVGEGTLLKEGSGNFILNVLNELKGGTVVRGGCVIMEKADSPNAFGRKVSLEGGGIGMAISDNKNTLKFSAASIVVPDKSTGAITAGRYVYLLNEFGGKGQLTIYSGGERVGFTEDFAGKTNMAGLTGFEGELLVGANNNEALSPGYKAVFLNTTKKFDDFVAAGNFSGDLYGVDSTFVYTKVTLLEGAGFTSGSGNRCYAIGELNAEEGGWLGGYVKNSTSPDITYAVGYSNTDVTTPVAIFDPGKKSYNWVRLIKTGTGTYTFTHVNESPAAVFKGLFVNSGRAYINIPVTETGVALDRVTKAPAAMTIYANAVGGGNGRLVGGIAVEGGKLEVGYMGIGELVLADINGETQKSPLTVKDGGIVEFELASATSYDKLTTNNVATFNGNKIIVKAAESFDIKNGDTFTILDAAVVSAGDTYEIEYQGFPAGLTFTAERQEYQSGTKIEGEGEEATEVPVMGYKIILTANGSGTGTGIEVAETAEEVVVYAQDGSIVVNGVDVENVVVVNNQGIPVANSNSTVVPMNAMEGLYIVKIKTSKGIVVKKIVL
;
A
#
# COMPACT_ATOMS: atom_id res chain seq x y z
N MET A 1 10.28 6.14 -97.28
CA MET A 1 10.93 7.30 -96.61
C MET A 1 9.94 7.96 -95.65
N ARG A 2 10.06 7.69 -94.35
CA ARG A 2 9.42 8.47 -93.28
C ARG A 2 10.52 8.82 -92.28
N LYS A 3 10.63 10.11 -91.95
CA LYS A 3 11.60 10.70 -91.05
C LYS A 3 11.24 10.34 -89.60
N ASN A 4 12.19 9.78 -88.85
CA ASN A 4 12.16 9.77 -87.39
C ASN A 4 13.32 10.63 -86.89
N THR A 5 12.96 11.66 -86.11
CA THR A 5 13.86 12.55 -85.39
C THR A 5 14.30 11.83 -84.10
N PHE A 6 15.60 11.63 -83.90
CA PHE A 6 16.15 11.21 -82.61
C PHE A 6 16.47 12.45 -81.78
N LEU A 7 15.86 12.55 -80.59
CA LEU A 7 16.16 13.54 -79.57
C LEU A 7 17.12 12.89 -78.56
N SER A 8 18.30 13.49 -78.39
CA SER A 8 19.31 13.14 -77.39
C SER A 8 18.82 13.51 -75.98
N VAL A 9 18.70 12.53 -75.08
CA VAL A 9 18.49 12.76 -73.64
C VAL A 9 19.86 12.81 -72.97
N ALA A 10 20.20 13.96 -72.40
CA ALA A 10 21.33 14.12 -71.50
C ALA A 10 20.97 13.50 -70.14
N LEU A 11 21.81 12.56 -69.69
CA LEU A 11 21.73 11.96 -68.37
C LEU A 11 22.33 12.95 -67.35
N LEU A 12 21.48 13.68 -66.61
CA LEU A 12 21.91 14.36 -65.39
C LEU A 12 22.02 13.30 -64.29
N ALA A 13 23.26 12.92 -63.95
CA ALA A 13 23.55 12.25 -62.70
C ALA A 13 23.29 13.25 -61.56
N ALA A 14 22.13 13.15 -60.91
CA ALA A 14 21.93 13.75 -59.60
C ALA A 14 22.88 13.06 -58.63
N SER A 15 23.92 13.76 -58.20
CA SER A 15 24.74 13.39 -57.06
C SER A 15 23.85 13.32 -55.84
N VAL A 16 23.44 12.12 -55.45
CA VAL A 16 22.85 11.86 -54.13
C VAL A 16 23.98 12.09 -53.13
N SER A 17 23.98 13.26 -52.50
CA SER A 17 24.76 13.49 -51.29
C SER A 17 24.23 12.53 -50.24
N ILE A 18 24.98 11.47 -49.96
CA ILE A 18 24.78 10.61 -48.80
C ILE A 18 25.17 11.48 -47.60
N VAL A 19 24.20 12.18 -47.02
CA VAL A 19 24.43 12.94 -45.80
C VAL A 19 24.35 11.94 -44.64
N ASN A 20 25.49 11.69 -43.99
CA ASN A 20 25.59 10.75 -42.88
C ASN A 20 24.79 11.28 -41.68
N ALA A 21 24.09 10.39 -40.97
CA ALA A 21 23.49 10.66 -39.66
C ALA A 21 24.49 11.36 -38.73
N GLN A 22 24.09 12.48 -38.11
CA GLN A 22 24.94 13.27 -37.23
C GLN A 22 24.40 13.28 -35.79
N GLU A 23 25.30 13.22 -34.82
CA GLU A 23 24.98 13.56 -33.44
C GLU A 23 25.13 15.06 -33.25
N LEU A 24 24.02 15.75 -33.02
CA LEU A 24 23.94 17.20 -32.85
C LEU A 24 23.79 17.51 -31.36
N ILE A 25 24.72 18.27 -30.81
CA ILE A 25 24.77 18.65 -29.39
C ILE A 25 24.33 20.10 -29.23
N TRP A 26 23.38 20.36 -28.33
CA TRP A 26 22.95 21.71 -27.97
C TRP A 26 24.03 22.41 -27.14
N GLN A 27 24.60 23.51 -27.64
CA GLN A 27 25.76 24.18 -27.02
C GLN A 27 25.38 25.30 -26.03
N ASN A 28 24.45 26.21 -26.35
CA ASN A 28 23.72 27.15 -25.47
C ASN A 28 22.96 28.21 -26.32
N SER A 29 22.24 29.11 -25.64
CA SER A 29 21.50 30.25 -26.20
C SER A 29 22.30 31.53 -26.50
N TYR A 30 23.55 31.69 -26.03
CA TYR A 30 24.32 32.94 -26.17
C TYR A 30 25.45 32.80 -27.19
N GLY A 31 25.09 33.15 -28.42
CA GLY A 31 25.97 33.15 -29.58
C GLY A 31 25.10 33.14 -30.82
N THR A 32 24.34 32.07 -31.02
CA THR A 32 23.28 31.92 -32.05
C THR A 32 22.50 30.60 -31.97
N GLY A 33 22.49 29.88 -30.84
CA GLY A 33 21.80 28.57 -30.77
C GLY A 33 22.47 27.53 -31.68
N VAL A 34 23.76 27.26 -31.44
CA VAL A 34 24.56 26.40 -32.31
C VAL A 34 24.37 24.94 -31.89
N TRP A 35 23.73 24.15 -32.76
CA TRP A 35 23.89 22.71 -32.73
C TRP A 35 25.30 22.38 -33.22
N GLY A 36 26.14 21.84 -32.33
CA GLY A 36 27.47 21.36 -32.69
C GLY A 36 27.42 19.91 -33.16
N VAL A 37 28.14 19.54 -34.22
CA VAL A 37 28.34 18.13 -34.59
C VAL A 37 29.33 17.52 -33.61
N SER A 38 29.03 16.35 -33.03
CA SER A 38 29.89 15.71 -32.01
C SER A 38 31.34 15.46 -32.45
N SER A 39 31.61 15.49 -33.76
CA SER A 39 32.92 15.26 -34.37
C SER A 39 33.65 16.51 -34.86
N SER A 40 33.06 17.70 -34.81
CA SER A 40 33.68 18.93 -35.31
C SER A 40 33.97 19.91 -34.18
N GLU A 41 35.27 20.14 -33.91
CA GLU A 41 35.71 21.49 -33.58
C GLU A 41 35.16 22.43 -34.69
N TRP A 42 34.75 23.64 -34.33
CA TRP A 42 34.24 24.73 -35.21
C TRP A 42 32.71 24.88 -35.31
N GLY A 43 32.23 25.93 -34.61
CA GLY A 43 30.89 26.47 -34.75
C GLY A 43 30.70 27.13 -36.11
N LYS A 44 29.67 26.68 -36.83
CA LYS A 44 29.08 27.44 -37.93
C LYS A 44 27.76 28.05 -37.45
N ASP A 45 27.73 29.36 -37.61
CA ASP A 45 26.71 30.28 -37.14
C ASP A 45 25.52 30.32 -38.12
N TYR A 46 24.33 29.93 -37.68
CA TYR A 46 23.08 30.05 -38.44
C TYR A 46 22.22 31.16 -37.81
N GLY A 47 22.51 32.41 -38.16
CA GLY A 47 21.85 33.59 -37.62
C GLY A 47 20.32 33.60 -37.82
N GLY A 48 19.59 33.74 -36.70
CA GLY A 48 18.14 33.99 -36.67
C GLY A 48 17.46 33.31 -35.49
N GLY A 49 17.31 34.04 -34.38
CA GLY A 49 16.60 33.70 -33.12
C GLY A 49 16.03 32.30 -32.92
N PHE A 50 16.55 31.55 -31.93
CA PHE A 50 15.95 30.37 -31.25
C PHE A 50 15.25 29.30 -32.10
N LEU A 51 15.54 29.17 -33.40
CA LEU A 51 14.88 28.20 -34.27
C LEU A 51 15.69 26.90 -34.37
N LEU A 52 15.01 25.76 -34.22
CA LEU A 52 15.55 24.48 -34.71
C LEU A 52 15.80 24.57 -36.23
N PRO A 53 16.87 23.96 -36.77
CA PRO A 53 17.11 23.93 -38.21
C PRO A 53 15.86 23.42 -38.95
N ASN A 54 15.42 24.13 -40.00
CA ASN A 54 14.28 23.76 -40.85
C ASN A 54 14.47 22.44 -41.64
N GLY A 55 15.58 21.73 -41.41
CA GLY A 55 15.87 20.42 -41.96
C GLY A 55 16.94 19.76 -41.09
N TRP A 56 16.57 18.68 -40.42
CA TRP A 56 17.51 17.74 -39.81
C TRP A 56 17.87 16.72 -40.88
N ASP A 57 19.15 16.35 -41.00
CA ASP A 57 19.53 15.25 -41.87
C ASP A 57 18.86 13.97 -41.34
N ASN A 58 18.16 13.26 -42.23
CA ASN A 58 17.43 12.05 -41.88
C ASN A 58 18.34 11.08 -41.11
N GLY A 59 17.95 10.71 -39.89
CA GLY A 59 18.73 9.86 -39.00
C GLY A 59 19.63 10.58 -37.99
N SER A 60 19.54 11.90 -37.83
CA SER A 60 20.35 12.64 -36.85
C SER A 60 19.81 12.54 -35.42
N THR A 61 20.70 12.53 -34.42
CA THR A 61 20.35 12.47 -32.99
C THR A 61 20.49 13.84 -32.33
N ALA A 62 19.48 14.27 -31.58
CA ALA A 62 19.54 15.50 -30.78
C ALA A 62 20.08 15.20 -29.37
N ILE A 63 21.11 15.92 -28.91
CA ILE A 63 21.76 15.70 -27.62
C ILE A 63 21.69 16.97 -26.76
N PHE A 64 21.18 16.83 -25.54
CA PHE A 64 21.11 17.86 -24.50
C PHE A 64 21.93 17.39 -23.28
N ASN A 65 23.21 17.76 -23.24
CA ASN A 65 24.19 17.26 -22.27
C ASN A 65 24.98 18.38 -21.54
N GLY A 66 24.57 19.63 -21.68
CA GLY A 66 25.31 20.77 -21.14
C GLY A 66 25.30 20.82 -19.61
N GLY A 67 26.42 21.28 -19.02
CA GLY A 67 26.56 21.64 -17.60
C GLY A 67 26.91 23.14 -17.45
N GLY A 68 26.62 23.74 -16.28
CA GLY A 68 26.91 25.16 -15.97
C GLY A 68 25.67 26.03 -15.67
N HIS A 69 25.84 27.36 -15.52
CA HIS A 69 24.73 28.30 -15.36
C HIS A 69 24.24 28.76 -16.75
N PHE A 70 22.97 28.51 -17.09
CA PHE A 70 22.35 29.21 -18.21
C PHE A 70 22.14 30.66 -17.77
N LYS A 71 22.34 31.62 -18.68
CA LYS A 71 22.15 33.04 -18.38
C LYS A 71 21.00 33.61 -19.22
N ASP A 72 20.36 34.68 -18.79
CA ASP A 72 19.45 35.47 -19.64
C ASP A 72 20.25 36.53 -20.42
N ALA A 73 19.56 37.35 -21.21
CA ALA A 73 20.17 38.41 -22.02
C ALA A 73 20.88 39.47 -21.17
N ASP A 74 20.52 39.58 -19.89
CA ASP A 74 21.09 40.49 -18.91
C ASP A 74 22.20 39.80 -18.08
N GLY A 75 22.50 38.52 -18.36
CA GLY A 75 23.53 37.75 -17.69
C GLY A 75 23.10 37.12 -16.36
N ASN A 76 21.81 37.18 -16.00
CA ASN A 76 21.25 36.56 -14.81
C ASN A 76 21.07 35.07 -15.01
N ASP A 77 21.23 34.27 -13.95
CA ASP A 77 21.04 32.83 -14.07
C ASP A 77 19.58 32.46 -14.36
N VAL A 78 19.37 31.60 -15.36
CA VAL A 78 18.08 30.98 -15.67
C VAL A 78 18.11 29.49 -15.38
N ASN A 79 17.01 28.99 -14.82
CA ASN A 79 16.90 27.61 -14.37
C ASN A 79 16.52 26.64 -15.50
N THR A 80 15.97 27.15 -16.60
CA THR A 80 15.49 26.36 -17.73
C THR A 80 15.88 27.00 -19.05
N GLU A 81 16.58 26.24 -19.89
CA GLU A 81 16.88 26.62 -21.26
C GLU A 81 15.72 26.23 -22.18
N THR A 82 15.14 27.20 -22.90
CA THR A 82 13.96 26.96 -23.76
C THR A 82 14.32 27.05 -25.24
N ILE A 83 14.15 25.94 -25.95
CA ILE A 83 14.31 25.80 -27.40
C ILE A 83 12.96 25.99 -28.07
N LYS A 84 12.90 26.80 -29.14
CA LYS A 84 11.68 26.98 -29.92
C LYS A 84 11.67 26.08 -31.15
N LEU A 85 10.63 25.27 -31.26
CA LEU A 85 10.35 24.46 -32.44
C LEU A 85 9.37 25.18 -33.37
N THR A 86 9.60 25.03 -34.67
CA THR A 86 8.69 25.46 -35.73
C THR A 86 8.56 24.30 -36.73
N GLY A 87 7.36 23.76 -36.90
CA GLY A 87 7.10 22.64 -37.79
C GLY A 87 7.47 21.27 -37.20
N GLU A 88 7.90 20.36 -38.09
CA GLU A 88 8.24 18.99 -37.77
C GLU A 88 9.75 18.83 -37.60
N MET A 89 10.17 18.21 -36.49
CA MET A 89 11.55 17.82 -36.21
C MET A 89 11.69 16.31 -36.37
N GLU A 90 12.23 15.87 -37.50
CA GLU A 90 12.54 14.46 -37.78
C GLU A 90 13.93 14.10 -37.23
N VAL A 91 14.00 13.14 -36.30
CA VAL A 91 15.24 12.70 -35.64
C VAL A 91 15.34 11.17 -35.58
N ALA A 92 16.56 10.65 -35.54
CA ALA A 92 16.77 9.27 -35.11
C ALA A 92 16.43 9.12 -33.63
N ASP A 93 17.04 9.94 -32.76
CA ASP A 93 16.88 9.84 -31.31
C ASP A 93 16.97 11.23 -30.65
N ILE A 94 16.47 11.32 -29.42
CA ILE A 94 16.72 12.45 -28.52
C ILE A 94 17.42 11.90 -27.27
N LYS A 95 18.56 12.46 -26.89
CA LYS A 95 19.30 12.10 -25.67
C LYS A 95 19.41 13.32 -24.76
N VAL A 96 18.89 13.22 -23.54
CA VAL A 96 18.94 14.27 -22.52
C VAL A 96 19.68 13.75 -21.30
N SER A 97 20.95 14.11 -21.16
CA SER A 97 21.81 13.67 -20.06
C SER A 97 22.27 14.80 -19.14
N GLY A 98 21.93 16.05 -19.47
CA GLY A 98 22.26 17.22 -18.64
C GLY A 98 21.57 17.22 -17.26
N ASP A 99 22.21 17.87 -16.30
CA ASP A 99 21.70 18.09 -14.94
C ASP A 99 20.77 19.32 -14.85
N LYS A 100 20.67 20.10 -15.92
CA LYS A 100 19.83 21.30 -16.05
C LYS A 100 18.47 21.02 -16.67
N ASN A 101 17.54 21.95 -16.47
CA ASN A 101 16.25 21.87 -17.12
C ASN A 101 16.35 22.36 -18.57
N TYR A 102 15.82 21.56 -19.49
CA TYR A 102 15.63 21.94 -20.89
C TYR A 102 14.13 21.94 -21.19
N SER A 103 13.69 22.83 -22.07
CA SER A 103 12.34 22.83 -22.62
C SER A 103 12.36 22.90 -24.13
N ILE A 104 11.51 22.12 -24.79
CA ILE A 104 11.15 22.36 -26.19
C ILE A 104 9.71 22.86 -26.21
N SER A 105 9.52 24.05 -26.78
CA SER A 105 8.23 24.74 -26.82
C SER A 105 7.94 25.29 -28.21
N TYR A 106 6.65 25.52 -28.51
CA TYR A 106 6.24 26.18 -29.74
C TYR A 106 6.79 27.59 -29.88
N GLN A 107 7.08 28.01 -31.12
CA GLN A 107 7.42 29.39 -31.45
C GLN A 107 6.19 30.32 -31.43
N ALA A 108 4.99 29.81 -31.74
CA ALA A 108 3.69 30.50 -31.70
C ALA A 108 2.59 29.53 -31.24
N GLU A 109 1.33 29.94 -31.02
CA GLU A 109 0.20 29.07 -30.56
C GLU A 109 -0.20 27.93 -31.54
N LYS A 110 0.69 27.50 -32.44
CA LYS A 110 0.42 26.46 -33.44
C LYS A 110 0.49 25.08 -32.80
N THR A 111 -0.67 24.44 -32.70
CA THR A 111 -0.88 23.10 -32.14
C THR A 111 -0.31 21.96 -33.02
N THR A 112 0.41 22.26 -34.10
CA THR A 112 0.88 21.28 -35.09
C THR A 112 2.35 20.93 -34.99
N ASP A 113 3.16 21.66 -34.22
CA ASP A 113 4.60 21.38 -34.15
C ASP A 113 4.85 20.09 -33.36
N LYS A 114 5.76 19.25 -33.86
CA LYS A 114 5.95 17.89 -33.37
C LYS A 114 7.34 17.33 -33.65
N ILE A 115 7.72 16.36 -32.85
CA ILE A 115 8.93 15.56 -33.00
C ILE A 115 8.52 14.20 -33.58
N VAL A 116 9.17 13.76 -34.65
CA VAL A 116 8.91 12.47 -35.31
C VAL A 116 10.22 11.70 -35.51
N GLY A 117 10.11 10.40 -35.76
CA GLY A 117 11.27 9.55 -36.03
C GLY A 117 11.07 8.10 -35.60
N GLU A 118 12.00 7.22 -36.03
CA GLU A 118 11.95 5.80 -35.68
C GLU A 118 12.48 5.50 -34.27
N GLY A 119 13.41 6.29 -33.72
CA GLY A 119 14.06 5.96 -32.44
C GLY A 119 13.35 6.55 -31.22
N THR A 120 14.13 6.88 -30.20
CA THR A 120 13.66 7.01 -28.81
C THR A 120 14.10 8.33 -28.18
N LEU A 121 13.25 8.86 -27.28
CA LEU A 121 13.66 9.88 -26.32
C LEU A 121 14.25 9.20 -25.09
N LEU A 122 15.55 9.37 -24.87
CA LEU A 122 16.30 8.87 -23.72
C LEU A 122 16.64 10.00 -22.76
N LYS A 123 16.23 9.85 -21.48
CA LYS A 123 16.41 10.85 -20.43
C LYS A 123 17.19 10.25 -19.24
N GLU A 124 18.41 10.74 -18.97
CA GLU A 124 19.34 10.13 -17.99
C GLU A 124 19.84 11.09 -16.89
N GLY A 125 19.97 12.39 -17.18
CA GLY A 125 20.49 13.39 -16.21
C GLY A 125 19.48 13.76 -15.10
N SER A 126 19.89 14.52 -14.08
CA SER A 126 18.98 14.91 -12.97
C SER A 126 17.98 16.02 -13.34
N GLY A 127 18.28 16.82 -14.37
CA GLY A 127 17.45 17.95 -14.77
C GLY A 127 16.11 17.53 -15.38
N ASN A 128 15.16 18.46 -15.48
CA ASN A 128 13.86 18.20 -16.09
C ASN A 128 13.87 18.47 -17.60
N PHE A 129 13.13 17.67 -18.36
CA PHE A 129 12.88 17.90 -19.78
C PHE A 129 11.42 18.24 -20.02
N ILE A 130 11.11 19.52 -20.22
CA ILE A 130 9.75 20.03 -20.39
C ILE A 130 9.40 20.05 -21.87
N LEU A 131 8.53 19.15 -22.28
CA LEU A 131 8.06 19.04 -23.65
C LEU A 131 6.67 19.64 -23.76
N ASN A 132 6.61 20.80 -24.40
CA ASN A 132 5.36 21.44 -24.75
C ASN A 132 4.95 21.10 -26.19
N VAL A 133 5.72 20.32 -26.94
CA VAL A 133 5.41 19.88 -28.31
C VAL A 133 4.99 18.40 -28.34
N LEU A 134 4.28 17.97 -29.39
CA LEU A 134 3.88 16.58 -29.53
C LEU A 134 5.11 15.70 -29.82
N ASN A 135 5.29 14.64 -29.04
CA ASN A 135 6.29 13.61 -29.29
C ASN A 135 5.64 12.40 -30.01
N GLU A 136 6.03 12.14 -31.25
CA GLU A 136 5.58 10.99 -32.05
C GLU A 136 6.71 10.00 -32.35
N LEU A 137 7.82 10.04 -31.61
CA LEU A 137 8.90 9.07 -31.76
C LEU A 137 8.38 7.64 -31.57
N LYS A 138 8.62 6.78 -32.57
CA LYS A 138 8.06 5.42 -32.60
C LYS A 138 8.67 4.52 -31.53
N GLY A 139 9.93 4.73 -31.17
CA GLY A 139 10.61 4.05 -30.06
C GLY A 139 10.14 4.51 -28.67
N GLY A 140 9.31 5.55 -28.58
CA GLY A 140 8.77 6.06 -27.32
C GLY A 140 9.78 6.80 -26.47
N THR A 141 9.60 6.73 -25.15
CA THR A 141 10.40 7.43 -24.15
C THR A 141 10.99 6.46 -23.13
N VAL A 142 12.26 6.64 -22.78
CA VAL A 142 12.97 5.91 -21.71
C VAL A 142 13.52 6.93 -20.71
N VAL A 143 13.17 6.79 -19.44
CA VAL A 143 13.57 7.73 -18.37
C VAL A 143 14.36 6.99 -17.28
N ARG A 144 15.67 7.22 -17.24
CA ARG A 144 16.62 6.68 -16.25
C ARG A 144 16.98 7.68 -15.14
N GLY A 145 16.75 8.97 -15.35
CA GLY A 145 17.00 10.00 -14.35
C GLY A 145 16.26 11.31 -14.64
N GLY A 146 16.00 12.11 -13.60
CA GLY A 146 15.18 13.32 -13.69
C GLY A 146 13.76 13.04 -14.20
N CYS A 147 13.10 14.04 -14.78
CA CYS A 147 11.73 13.90 -15.30
C CYS A 147 11.56 14.37 -16.74
N VAL A 148 10.68 13.70 -17.50
CA VAL A 148 10.06 14.28 -18.70
C VAL A 148 8.71 14.87 -18.31
N ILE A 149 8.43 16.11 -18.67
CA ILE A 149 7.29 16.88 -18.13
C ILE A 149 6.38 17.34 -19.26
N MET A 150 5.10 17.02 -19.10
CA MET A 150 3.96 17.65 -19.75
C MET A 150 3.33 18.62 -18.74
N GLU A 151 3.53 19.92 -18.95
CA GLU A 151 3.31 20.93 -17.91
C GLU A 151 1.84 21.13 -17.53
N LYS A 152 0.94 21.17 -18.53
CA LYS A 152 -0.49 21.44 -18.36
C LYS A 152 -1.35 20.28 -18.87
N ALA A 153 -2.64 20.30 -18.54
CA ALA A 153 -3.57 19.26 -19.00
C ALA A 153 -3.86 19.31 -20.51
N ASP A 154 -3.73 20.49 -21.12
CA ASP A 154 -3.91 20.75 -22.55
C ASP A 154 -2.58 20.75 -23.34
N SER A 155 -1.45 20.55 -22.65
CA SER A 155 -0.16 20.31 -23.31
C SER A 155 -0.23 19.05 -24.17
N PRO A 156 0.37 19.06 -25.37
CA PRO A 156 0.43 17.86 -26.19
C PRO A 156 1.26 16.74 -25.57
N ASN A 157 1.02 15.51 -26.03
CA ASN A 157 1.64 14.33 -25.46
C ASN A 157 3.17 14.38 -25.58
N ALA A 158 3.83 14.69 -24.46
CA ALA A 158 5.29 14.72 -24.33
C ALA A 158 5.95 13.33 -24.40
N PHE A 159 5.19 12.27 -24.13
CA PHE A 159 5.74 10.98 -23.76
C PHE A 159 5.86 9.98 -24.92
N GLY A 160 5.26 10.29 -26.08
CA GLY A 160 5.16 9.33 -27.17
C GLY A 160 4.15 8.22 -26.90
N ARG A 161 4.29 7.10 -27.60
CA ARG A 161 3.33 5.97 -27.53
C ARG A 161 3.61 4.99 -26.40
N LYS A 162 4.80 5.06 -25.78
CA LYS A 162 5.26 4.18 -24.72
C LYS A 162 6.28 4.90 -23.84
N VAL A 163 6.24 4.63 -22.54
CA VAL A 163 7.22 5.09 -21.55
C VAL A 163 7.83 3.89 -20.82
N SER A 164 9.15 3.82 -20.74
CA SER A 164 9.91 2.95 -19.84
C SER A 164 10.50 3.79 -18.70
N LEU A 165 10.11 3.52 -17.46
CA LEU A 165 10.66 4.18 -16.27
C LEU A 165 11.75 3.27 -15.65
N GLU A 166 13.00 3.66 -15.86
CA GLU A 166 14.23 2.92 -15.51
C GLU A 166 15.06 3.68 -14.47
N GLY A 167 14.42 4.40 -13.55
CA GLY A 167 15.04 5.18 -12.48
C GLY A 167 14.57 6.64 -12.40
N GLY A 168 13.97 7.17 -13.47
CA GLY A 168 13.43 8.53 -13.51
C GLY A 168 11.90 8.60 -13.46
N GLY A 169 11.34 9.77 -13.78
CA GLY A 169 9.91 10.00 -13.71
C GLY A 169 9.29 10.76 -14.90
N ILE A 170 7.97 10.85 -14.85
CA ILE A 170 7.19 11.73 -15.73
C ILE A 170 6.34 12.71 -14.90
N GLY A 171 6.23 13.95 -15.37
CA GLY A 171 5.36 14.96 -14.79
C GLY A 171 4.13 15.18 -15.67
N MET A 172 2.94 15.02 -15.13
CA MET A 172 1.68 15.10 -15.87
C MET A 172 0.79 16.21 -15.33
N ALA A 173 0.61 17.27 -16.12
CA ALA A 173 -0.17 18.45 -15.74
C ALA A 173 0.26 19.06 -14.39
N ILE A 174 1.57 19.03 -14.09
CA ILE A 174 2.12 19.30 -12.74
C ILE A 174 1.86 20.72 -12.21
N SER A 175 1.56 21.67 -13.10
CA SER A 175 1.21 23.05 -12.74
C SER A 175 -0.28 23.33 -12.86
N ASP A 176 -1.11 22.35 -13.24
CA ASP A 176 -2.54 22.54 -13.47
C ASP A 176 -3.37 22.19 -12.23
N ASN A 177 -4.14 23.18 -11.78
CA ASN A 177 -5.03 23.08 -10.62
C ASN A 177 -6.52 23.20 -10.99
N LYS A 178 -6.87 23.25 -12.27
CA LYS A 178 -8.25 23.50 -12.75
C LYS A 178 -8.70 22.52 -13.81
N ASN A 179 -7.85 22.25 -14.80
CA ASN A 179 -8.23 21.42 -15.93
C ASN A 179 -7.98 19.95 -15.64
N THR A 180 -8.80 19.12 -16.28
CA THR A 180 -8.69 17.67 -16.16
C THR A 180 -7.86 17.12 -17.31
N LEU A 181 -6.84 16.35 -16.97
CA LEU A 181 -6.10 15.52 -17.92
C LEU A 181 -6.66 14.10 -17.88
N LYS A 182 -7.17 13.62 -19.02
CA LYS A 182 -7.47 12.19 -19.23
C LYS A 182 -6.39 11.57 -20.10
N PHE A 183 -5.41 10.93 -19.47
CA PHE A 183 -4.24 10.45 -20.18
C PHE A 183 -4.32 8.95 -20.47
N SER A 184 -4.28 8.61 -21.76
CA SER A 184 -4.25 7.23 -22.28
C SER A 184 -3.30 7.06 -23.46
N ALA A 185 -2.52 8.10 -23.80
CA ALA A 185 -1.77 8.15 -25.06
C ALA A 185 -0.49 7.31 -25.08
N ALA A 186 -0.05 6.78 -23.92
CA ALA A 186 1.16 5.97 -23.79
C ALA A 186 0.94 4.76 -22.88
N SER A 187 1.49 3.60 -23.21
CA SER A 187 1.68 2.55 -22.19
C SER A 187 2.85 2.92 -21.28
N ILE A 188 2.77 2.57 -19.99
CA ILE A 188 3.78 2.90 -18.99
C ILE A 188 4.31 1.60 -18.39
N VAL A 189 5.61 1.39 -18.49
CA VAL A 189 6.27 0.19 -17.98
C VAL A 189 7.33 0.58 -16.95
N VAL A 190 7.32 -0.09 -15.80
CA VAL A 190 8.43 -0.04 -14.83
C VAL A 190 9.12 -1.41 -14.83
N PRO A 191 10.27 -1.56 -15.52
CA PRO A 191 10.96 -2.84 -15.61
C PRO A 191 11.30 -3.44 -14.24
N ASP A 192 11.50 -4.75 -14.21
CA ASP A 192 11.91 -5.46 -12.99
C ASP A 192 13.19 -4.83 -12.41
N LYS A 193 13.24 -4.67 -11.08
CA LYS A 193 14.33 -4.03 -10.33
C LYS A 193 14.58 -2.54 -10.64
N SER A 194 13.73 -1.91 -11.44
CA SER A 194 13.77 -0.46 -11.66
C SER A 194 12.79 0.27 -10.74
N THR A 195 13.03 1.56 -10.55
CA THR A 195 12.08 2.49 -9.93
C THR A 195 11.55 3.45 -11.00
N GLY A 196 10.34 3.95 -10.78
CA GLY A 196 9.71 4.92 -11.66
C GLY A 196 8.77 5.83 -10.89
N ALA A 197 8.62 7.07 -11.33
CA ALA A 197 7.73 8.04 -10.70
C ALA A 197 6.77 8.71 -11.69
N ILE A 198 5.55 8.95 -11.24
CA ILE A 198 4.60 9.85 -11.90
C ILE A 198 4.27 10.97 -10.92
N THR A 199 4.60 12.20 -11.29
CA THR A 199 4.15 13.39 -10.57
C THR A 199 2.92 13.95 -11.26
N ALA A 200 1.77 13.90 -10.59
CA ALA A 200 0.50 14.35 -11.15
C ALA A 200 0.12 15.75 -10.64
N GLY A 201 -0.54 16.53 -11.50
CA GLY A 201 -1.33 17.69 -11.10
C GLY A 201 -2.59 17.32 -10.32
N ARG A 202 -3.49 18.29 -10.11
CA ARG A 202 -4.67 18.12 -9.25
C ARG A 202 -5.75 17.19 -9.83
N TYR A 203 -5.85 17.08 -11.16
CA TYR A 203 -6.93 16.36 -11.83
C TYR A 203 -6.40 15.49 -12.98
N VAL A 204 -5.74 14.37 -12.65
CA VAL A 204 -5.08 13.48 -13.63
C VAL A 204 -5.66 12.07 -13.59
N TYR A 205 -6.28 11.67 -14.69
CA TYR A 205 -6.88 10.36 -14.85
C TYR A 205 -5.86 9.48 -15.57
N LEU A 206 -5.36 8.47 -14.87
CA LEU A 206 -4.36 7.52 -15.35
C LEU A 206 -5.08 6.36 -16.03
N LEU A 207 -5.36 6.52 -17.32
CA LEU A 207 -6.10 5.56 -18.16
C LEU A 207 -5.15 4.76 -19.08
N ASN A 208 -3.87 4.78 -18.74
CA ASN A 208 -2.81 4.09 -19.46
C ASN A 208 -2.82 2.60 -19.16
N GLU A 209 -2.29 1.81 -20.08
CA GLU A 209 -1.86 0.45 -19.77
C GLU A 209 -0.59 0.52 -18.93
N PHE A 210 -0.64 0.00 -17.70
CA PHE A 210 0.53 -0.16 -16.85
C PHE A 210 1.07 -1.59 -16.90
N GLY A 211 2.40 -1.71 -16.90
CA GLY A 211 3.07 -3.01 -16.88
C GLY A 211 4.40 -2.99 -16.14
N GLY A 212 4.93 -4.19 -15.91
CA GLY A 212 6.24 -4.39 -15.28
C GLY A 212 6.17 -4.78 -13.81
N LYS A 213 7.35 -4.94 -13.20
CA LYS A 213 7.55 -5.53 -11.86
C LYS A 213 8.38 -4.65 -10.93
N GLY A 214 8.82 -3.48 -11.41
CA GLY A 214 9.57 -2.52 -10.61
C GLY A 214 8.69 -1.79 -9.59
N GLN A 215 9.25 -0.76 -8.97
CA GLN A 215 8.54 0.09 -8.02
C GLN A 215 8.03 1.35 -8.71
N LEU A 216 6.71 1.58 -8.71
CA LEU A 216 6.07 2.77 -9.25
C LEU A 216 5.62 3.68 -8.11
N THR A 217 6.08 4.93 -8.09
CA THR A 217 5.60 5.96 -7.17
C THR A 217 4.65 6.91 -7.89
N ILE A 218 3.46 7.14 -7.33
CA ILE A 218 2.51 8.17 -7.79
C ILE A 218 2.50 9.31 -6.78
N TYR A 219 3.07 10.45 -7.15
CA TYR A 219 2.93 11.69 -6.38
C TYR A 219 1.65 12.41 -6.80
N SER A 220 0.60 12.26 -5.98
CA SER A 220 -0.72 12.83 -6.24
C SER A 220 -0.75 14.32 -5.96
N GLY A 221 -1.18 15.09 -6.98
CA GLY A 221 -1.58 16.49 -6.82
C GLY A 221 -2.95 16.70 -6.16
N GLY A 222 -3.64 15.62 -5.80
CA GLY A 222 -4.88 15.62 -5.03
C GLY A 222 -6.16 15.36 -5.83
N GLU A 223 -7.30 15.57 -5.19
CA GLU A 223 -8.71 15.53 -5.65
C GLU A 223 -9.19 14.57 -6.76
N ARG A 224 -8.52 14.46 -7.92
CA ARG A 224 -8.88 13.49 -8.97
C ARG A 224 -7.67 12.89 -9.67
N VAL A 225 -6.68 12.45 -8.90
CA VAL A 225 -5.61 11.58 -9.40
C VAL A 225 -6.01 10.13 -9.21
N GLY A 226 -6.11 9.32 -10.26
CA GLY A 226 -6.51 7.91 -10.09
C GLY A 226 -6.65 7.10 -11.37
N PHE A 227 -6.79 5.79 -11.21
CA PHE A 227 -6.86 4.80 -12.28
C PHE A 227 -8.30 4.58 -12.77
N THR A 228 -9.08 5.64 -12.95
CA THR A 228 -10.50 5.55 -13.29
C THR A 228 -10.91 6.64 -14.26
N GLU A 229 -11.80 6.30 -15.19
CA GLU A 229 -12.43 7.27 -16.10
C GLU A 229 -13.60 8.02 -15.45
N ASP A 230 -14.13 7.48 -14.35
CA ASP A 230 -15.30 7.99 -13.65
C ASP A 230 -15.04 8.12 -12.14
N PHE A 231 -15.18 9.33 -11.61
CA PHE A 231 -15.05 9.61 -10.18
C PHE A 231 -16.43 9.62 -9.47
N ALA A 232 -17.53 9.47 -10.21
CA ALA A 232 -18.86 9.18 -9.67
C ALA A 232 -19.02 7.70 -9.30
N GLY A 233 -18.17 6.87 -9.91
CA GLY A 233 -17.95 5.49 -9.55
C GLY A 233 -18.96 4.50 -10.08
N LYS A 234 -19.29 4.64 -11.35
CA LYS A 234 -20.14 3.72 -12.10
C LYS A 234 -19.32 2.66 -12.85
N THR A 235 -18.00 2.76 -12.85
CA THR A 235 -17.08 1.88 -13.57
C THR A 235 -15.98 1.34 -12.66
N ASN A 236 -15.27 0.31 -13.12
CA ASN A 236 -14.10 -0.22 -12.43
C ASN A 236 -12.83 0.58 -12.77
N MET A 237 -11.76 0.36 -12.01
CA MET A 237 -10.43 0.85 -12.39
C MET A 237 -9.99 0.30 -13.75
N ALA A 238 -9.26 1.10 -14.52
CA ALA A 238 -8.96 0.84 -15.93
C ALA A 238 -7.46 0.66 -16.26
N GLY A 239 -6.53 0.91 -15.31
CA GLY A 239 -5.11 1.08 -15.66
C GLY A 239 -4.12 0.02 -15.15
N LEU A 240 -4.32 -0.54 -13.96
CA LEU A 240 -3.25 -1.29 -13.25
C LEU A 240 -3.27 -2.81 -13.45
N THR A 241 -4.18 -3.36 -14.24
CA THR A 241 -4.38 -4.81 -14.36
C THR A 241 -3.17 -5.60 -14.88
N GLY A 242 -2.19 -4.94 -15.53
CA GLY A 242 -0.96 -5.55 -16.04
C GLY A 242 0.30 -5.29 -15.19
N PHE A 243 0.19 -4.53 -14.09
CA PHE A 243 1.32 -4.19 -13.23
C PHE A 243 1.42 -5.17 -12.05
N GLU A 244 2.58 -5.81 -11.90
CA GLU A 244 2.85 -6.82 -10.87
C GLU A 244 3.90 -6.34 -9.84
N GLY A 245 4.25 -5.06 -9.87
CA GLY A 245 5.29 -4.47 -9.03
C GLY A 245 4.79 -3.91 -7.70
N GLU A 246 5.61 -3.05 -7.10
CA GLU A 246 5.27 -2.30 -5.88
C GLU A 246 4.72 -0.92 -6.25
N LEU A 247 3.65 -0.48 -5.59
CA LEU A 247 3.04 0.82 -5.76
C LEU A 247 3.26 1.68 -4.50
N LEU A 248 3.93 2.82 -4.66
CA LEU A 248 4.04 3.86 -3.65
C LEU A 248 3.07 5.00 -3.98
N VAL A 249 2.40 5.52 -2.96
CA VAL A 249 1.49 6.67 -3.09
C VAL A 249 2.01 7.82 -2.24
N GLY A 250 2.46 8.88 -2.91
CA GLY A 250 3.04 10.06 -2.27
C GLY A 250 2.28 11.34 -2.56
N ALA A 251 2.65 12.38 -1.83
CA ALA A 251 2.11 13.72 -1.97
C ALA A 251 2.92 14.53 -2.99
N ASN A 252 2.28 15.11 -4.01
CA ASN A 252 2.87 16.23 -4.72
C ASN A 252 2.74 17.49 -3.85
N ASN A 253 3.87 18.00 -3.37
CA ASN A 253 3.93 19.12 -2.42
C ASN A 253 3.93 20.50 -3.07
N ASN A 254 3.60 20.60 -4.36
CA ASN A 254 3.39 21.88 -5.01
C ASN A 254 2.19 22.63 -4.39
N GLU A 255 2.47 23.66 -3.59
CA GLU A 255 1.45 24.47 -2.91
C GLU A 255 0.48 25.16 -3.88
N ALA A 256 0.91 25.45 -5.12
CA ALA A 256 0.06 26.07 -6.13
C ALA A 256 -1.15 25.20 -6.55
N LEU A 257 -1.09 23.89 -6.28
CA LEU A 257 -2.22 22.99 -6.54
C LEU A 257 -3.34 23.16 -5.50
N SER A 258 -2.99 23.51 -4.26
CA SER A 258 -3.90 23.73 -3.14
C SER A 258 -5.08 22.74 -3.06
N PRO A 259 -4.85 21.41 -3.09
CA PRO A 259 -5.93 20.44 -3.00
C PRO A 259 -6.46 20.33 -1.56
N GLY A 260 -7.70 19.88 -1.40
CA GLY A 260 -8.24 19.56 -0.07
C GLY A 260 -7.61 18.32 0.58
N TYR A 261 -7.03 17.43 -0.22
CA TYR A 261 -6.35 16.20 0.20
C TYR A 261 -5.43 15.70 -0.94
N LYS A 262 -4.45 14.86 -0.61
CA LYS A 262 -3.52 14.23 -1.57
C LYS A 262 -3.70 12.72 -1.53
N ALA A 263 -4.26 12.16 -2.59
CA ALA A 263 -4.55 10.73 -2.63
C ALA A 263 -4.61 10.20 -4.05
N VAL A 264 -4.43 8.90 -4.18
CA VAL A 264 -4.87 8.17 -5.37
C VAL A 264 -6.32 7.75 -5.13
N PHE A 265 -7.19 8.11 -6.06
CA PHE A 265 -8.60 7.81 -6.04
C PHE A 265 -8.85 6.46 -6.72
N LEU A 266 -9.50 5.58 -5.98
CA LEU A 266 -9.87 4.25 -6.41
C LEU A 266 -11.32 4.19 -6.84
N ASN A 267 -11.66 3.20 -7.66
CA ASN A 267 -13.02 3.06 -8.14
C ASN A 267 -13.37 1.61 -8.49
N THR A 268 -14.53 1.14 -8.04
CA THR A 268 -14.99 -0.20 -8.38
C THR A 268 -16.50 -0.36 -8.29
N THR A 269 -17.09 -1.23 -9.09
CA THR A 269 -18.50 -1.64 -8.94
C THR A 269 -18.68 -2.76 -7.91
N LYS A 270 -17.57 -3.32 -7.39
CA LYS A 270 -17.53 -4.37 -6.37
C LYS A 270 -17.89 -3.83 -4.99
N LYS A 271 -18.66 -4.59 -4.22
CA LYS A 271 -19.30 -4.15 -2.98
C LYS A 271 -19.01 -5.11 -1.85
N PHE A 272 -18.90 -4.55 -0.65
CA PHE A 272 -18.80 -5.32 0.59
C PHE A 272 -20.01 -6.24 0.78
N ASP A 273 -21.22 -5.80 0.42
CA ASP A 273 -22.42 -6.63 0.60
C ASP A 273 -22.37 -7.90 -0.26
N ASP A 274 -21.79 -7.81 -1.46
CA ASP A 274 -21.58 -8.96 -2.35
C ASP A 274 -20.52 -9.91 -1.76
N PHE A 275 -19.50 -9.36 -1.10
CA PHE A 275 -18.49 -10.14 -0.38
C PHE A 275 -19.11 -10.91 0.80
N VAL A 276 -19.95 -10.26 1.60
CA VAL A 276 -20.66 -10.91 2.72
C VAL A 276 -21.65 -11.96 2.20
N ALA A 277 -22.43 -11.63 1.17
CA ALA A 277 -23.44 -12.53 0.60
C ALA A 277 -22.84 -13.80 -0.01
N ALA A 278 -21.59 -13.75 -0.47
CA ALA A 278 -20.90 -14.93 -0.97
C ALA A 278 -20.78 -16.04 0.09
N GLY A 279 -20.85 -15.70 1.38
CA GLY A 279 -20.80 -16.64 2.51
C GLY A 279 -19.51 -17.44 2.62
N ASN A 280 -18.63 -17.31 1.61
CA ASN A 280 -17.41 -18.05 1.45
C ASN A 280 -16.26 -17.06 1.49
N PHE A 281 -15.82 -16.81 2.72
CA PHE A 281 -14.59 -16.10 3.05
C PHE A 281 -13.32 -16.85 2.56
N SER A 282 -13.47 -18.01 1.90
CA SER A 282 -12.39 -18.84 1.38
C SER A 282 -11.93 -18.36 -0.01
N GLY A 283 -10.96 -17.45 -0.05
CA GLY A 283 -10.02 -17.26 -1.17
C GLY A 283 -10.54 -16.80 -2.53
N ASP A 284 -11.82 -16.96 -2.85
CA ASP A 284 -12.42 -16.51 -4.09
C ASP A 284 -12.60 -14.98 -4.01
N LEU A 285 -12.03 -14.25 -4.96
CA LEU A 285 -12.08 -12.78 -5.06
C LEU A 285 -13.48 -12.25 -5.44
N TYR A 286 -14.53 -12.93 -5.01
CA TYR A 286 -15.91 -12.54 -5.25
C TYR A 286 -16.28 -11.33 -4.38
N GLY A 287 -16.95 -10.34 -4.97
CA GLY A 287 -17.37 -9.13 -4.26
C GLY A 287 -16.26 -8.11 -3.97
N VAL A 288 -15.00 -8.40 -4.32
CA VAL A 288 -13.87 -7.47 -4.16
C VAL A 288 -13.24 -7.09 -5.49
N ASP A 289 -12.68 -5.89 -5.56
CA ASP A 289 -11.85 -5.47 -6.68
C ASP A 289 -10.43 -6.01 -6.51
N SER A 290 -9.98 -6.85 -7.44
CA SER A 290 -8.70 -7.54 -7.34
C SER A 290 -7.52 -6.78 -7.94
N THR A 291 -7.69 -5.50 -8.31
CA THR A 291 -6.63 -4.73 -9.00
C THR A 291 -5.32 -4.69 -8.20
N PHE A 292 -5.37 -4.65 -6.86
CA PHE A 292 -4.19 -4.62 -6.01
C PHE A 292 -3.92 -5.93 -5.27
N VAL A 293 -4.61 -7.03 -5.62
CA VAL A 293 -4.56 -8.28 -4.83
C VAL A 293 -3.15 -8.90 -4.79
N TYR A 294 -2.33 -8.65 -5.81
CA TYR A 294 -0.94 -9.11 -5.88
C TYR A 294 0.08 -7.97 -5.79
N THR A 295 -0.38 -6.79 -5.36
CA THR A 295 0.44 -5.58 -5.30
C THR A 295 0.82 -5.31 -3.85
N LYS A 296 2.10 -5.02 -3.64
CA LYS A 296 2.55 -4.33 -2.42
C LYS A 296 2.28 -2.85 -2.59
N VAL A 297 1.47 -2.29 -1.71
CA VAL A 297 1.13 -0.87 -1.68
C VAL A 297 1.79 -0.24 -0.44
N THR A 298 2.46 0.89 -0.63
CA THR A 298 3.03 1.68 0.47
C THR A 298 2.49 3.11 0.39
N LEU A 299 1.75 3.53 1.42
CA LEU A 299 1.24 4.89 1.54
C LEU A 299 2.30 5.77 2.23
N LEU A 300 2.85 6.75 1.52
CA LEU A 300 3.87 7.65 2.04
C LEU A 300 3.23 8.78 2.87
N GLU A 301 4.05 9.47 3.65
CA GLU A 301 3.62 10.59 4.51
C GLU A 301 2.73 11.60 3.75
N GLY A 302 1.58 11.93 4.34
CA GLY A 302 0.67 12.96 3.84
C GLY A 302 -0.16 12.56 2.62
N ALA A 303 -0.07 11.29 2.18
CA ALA A 303 -0.84 10.76 1.06
C ALA A 303 -1.54 9.44 1.39
N GLY A 304 -2.53 9.10 0.58
CA GLY A 304 -3.37 7.95 0.88
C GLY A 304 -4.22 7.46 -0.28
N PHE A 305 -5.15 6.57 0.07
CA PHE A 305 -6.23 6.16 -0.82
C PHE A 305 -7.56 6.79 -0.41
N THR A 306 -8.35 7.13 -1.43
CA THR A 306 -9.77 7.47 -1.30
C THR A 306 -10.53 6.75 -2.40
N SER A 307 -11.86 6.80 -2.39
CA SER A 307 -12.70 6.06 -3.32
C SER A 307 -13.91 6.88 -3.75
N GLY A 308 -14.56 6.48 -4.85
CA GLY A 308 -15.90 6.96 -5.24
C GLY A 308 -17.01 6.61 -4.24
N SER A 309 -18.14 7.30 -4.37
CA SER A 309 -19.30 7.17 -3.47
C SER A 309 -19.96 5.79 -3.49
N GLY A 310 -20.71 5.45 -2.44
CA GLY A 310 -21.47 4.21 -2.33
C GLY A 310 -20.69 3.10 -1.64
N ASN A 311 -21.23 1.89 -1.68
CA ASN A 311 -20.60 0.70 -1.11
C ASN A 311 -19.52 0.17 -2.06
N ARG A 312 -18.27 0.06 -1.59
CA ARG A 312 -17.09 -0.32 -2.39
C ARG A 312 -16.21 -1.29 -1.63
N CYS A 313 -15.57 -2.23 -2.34
CA CYS A 313 -14.63 -3.16 -1.73
C CYS A 313 -13.40 -3.42 -2.59
N TYR A 314 -12.21 -3.18 -2.03
CA TYR A 314 -10.92 -3.32 -2.70
C TYR A 314 -10.07 -4.37 -2.00
N ALA A 315 -9.45 -5.27 -2.75
CA ALA A 315 -8.46 -6.21 -2.25
C ALA A 315 -7.04 -5.69 -2.48
N ILE A 316 -6.21 -5.73 -1.44
CA ILE A 316 -4.80 -5.34 -1.44
C ILE A 316 -3.97 -6.53 -0.94
N GLY A 317 -2.93 -6.87 -1.69
CA GLY A 317 -1.98 -7.93 -1.33
C GLY A 317 -1.29 -7.64 -0.02
N GLU A 318 -0.50 -6.57 -0.02
CA GLU A 318 0.22 -6.08 1.16
C GLU A 318 0.06 -4.55 1.27
N LEU A 319 -0.43 -4.05 2.40
CA LEU A 319 -0.61 -2.62 2.67
C LEU A 319 0.36 -2.15 3.75
N ASN A 320 1.35 -1.36 3.36
CA ASN A 320 2.26 -0.64 4.23
C ASN A 320 1.91 0.86 4.27
N ALA A 321 2.39 1.55 5.30
CA ALA A 321 2.34 3.00 5.38
C ALA A 321 3.55 3.56 6.13
N GLU A 322 3.94 4.79 5.80
CA GLU A 322 4.72 5.66 6.68
C GLU A 322 3.76 6.37 7.65
N GLU A 323 4.30 6.95 8.74
CA GLU A 323 3.49 7.79 9.63
C GLU A 323 2.87 8.94 8.83
N GLY A 324 1.57 9.17 9.02
CA GLY A 324 0.81 10.15 8.22
C GLY A 324 0.30 9.62 6.87
N GLY A 325 0.58 8.38 6.49
CA GLY A 325 -0.08 7.68 5.39
C GLY A 325 -1.49 7.21 5.79
N TRP A 326 -2.47 7.26 4.88
CA TRP A 326 -3.88 7.11 5.28
C TRP A 326 -4.82 6.38 4.30
N LEU A 327 -5.85 5.74 4.84
CA LEU A 327 -7.00 5.22 4.11
C LEU A 327 -8.23 6.08 4.41
N GLY A 328 -8.94 6.52 3.37
CA GLY A 328 -10.09 7.39 3.53
C GLY A 328 -11.33 6.93 2.78
N GLY A 329 -12.48 7.40 3.26
CA GLY A 329 -13.77 7.17 2.61
C GLY A 329 -13.95 8.02 1.34
N TYR A 330 -15.21 8.23 0.93
CA TYR A 330 -15.51 9.17 -0.15
C TYR A 330 -15.30 10.61 0.29
N VAL A 331 -14.72 11.45 -0.54
CA VAL A 331 -14.32 12.82 -0.17
C VAL A 331 -15.40 13.90 -0.38
N LYS A 332 -16.48 13.62 -1.13
CA LYS A 332 -17.51 14.62 -1.44
C LYS A 332 -18.79 14.35 -0.67
N ASN A 333 -19.74 15.29 -0.75
CA ASN A 333 -21.04 15.16 -0.11
C ASN A 333 -21.80 13.91 -0.59
N SER A 334 -21.94 12.95 0.32
CA SER A 334 -22.80 11.77 0.19
C SER A 334 -23.17 11.29 1.58
N THR A 335 -24.32 10.66 1.73
CA THR A 335 -24.85 10.21 3.04
C THR A 335 -24.74 8.69 3.24
N SER A 336 -24.33 7.96 2.21
CA SER A 336 -24.25 6.49 2.19
C SER A 336 -22.92 5.86 1.75
N PRO A 337 -21.78 6.58 1.56
CA PRO A 337 -20.56 5.91 1.09
C PRO A 337 -20.01 4.99 2.18
N ASP A 338 -19.57 3.80 1.78
CA ASP A 338 -19.03 2.77 2.66
C ASP A 338 -17.89 2.05 1.94
N ILE A 339 -16.67 2.46 2.27
CA ILE A 339 -15.47 2.07 1.55
C ILE A 339 -14.74 1.00 2.35
N THR A 340 -14.56 -0.17 1.76
CA THR A 340 -13.92 -1.31 2.40
C THR A 340 -12.58 -1.62 1.76
N TYR A 341 -11.55 -1.77 2.59
CA TYR A 341 -10.22 -2.23 2.19
C TYR A 341 -9.94 -3.60 2.81
N ALA A 342 -9.88 -4.63 1.98
CA ALA A 342 -9.49 -5.98 2.36
C ALA A 342 -7.98 -6.15 2.16
N VAL A 343 -7.25 -6.41 3.24
CA VAL A 343 -5.77 -6.43 3.28
C VAL A 343 -5.24 -7.80 3.70
N GLY A 344 -4.06 -8.17 3.21
CA GLY A 344 -3.32 -9.36 3.63
C GLY A 344 -3.39 -10.55 2.67
N TYR A 345 -3.86 -10.35 1.43
CA TYR A 345 -3.88 -11.41 0.41
C TYR A 345 -2.49 -11.97 0.06
N SER A 346 -1.42 -11.22 0.30
CA SER A 346 -0.03 -11.70 0.11
C SER A 346 0.45 -12.63 1.22
N ASN A 347 -0.35 -12.85 2.28
CA ASN A 347 0.00 -13.69 3.44
C ASN A 347 1.27 -13.24 4.19
N THR A 348 1.64 -11.97 4.07
CA THR A 348 2.80 -11.38 4.72
C THR A 348 2.44 -10.79 6.08
N ASP A 349 3.43 -10.76 6.97
CA ASP A 349 3.34 -10.05 8.23
C ASP A 349 3.69 -8.57 8.00
N VAL A 350 2.84 -7.68 8.51
CA VAL A 350 2.94 -6.24 8.30
C VAL A 350 2.72 -5.50 9.63
N THR A 351 3.59 -4.55 9.91
CA THR A 351 3.39 -3.55 10.96
C THR A 351 3.22 -2.19 10.29
N THR A 352 2.12 -1.49 10.55
CA THR A 352 1.76 -0.30 9.78
C THR A 352 1.11 0.79 10.65
N PRO A 353 1.60 2.04 10.56
CA PRO A 353 0.99 3.22 11.17
C PRO A 353 -0.10 3.85 10.26
N VAL A 354 -0.80 3.05 9.45
CA VAL A 354 -1.84 3.59 8.57
C VAL A 354 -2.97 4.23 9.37
N ALA A 355 -3.28 5.49 9.06
CA ALA A 355 -4.38 6.22 9.67
C ALA A 355 -5.70 5.99 8.93
N ILE A 356 -6.81 5.96 9.67
CA ILE A 356 -8.15 6.06 9.10
C ILE A 356 -8.53 7.55 9.05
N PHE A 357 -8.81 8.05 7.85
CA PHE A 357 -8.92 9.48 7.61
C PHE A 357 -10.27 9.87 7.00
N ASP A 358 -10.79 11.01 7.44
CA ASP A 358 -11.94 11.68 6.82
C ASP A 358 -11.52 12.96 6.08
N PRO A 359 -11.18 12.86 4.78
CA PRO A 359 -10.79 14.02 3.99
C PRO A 359 -11.92 15.04 3.79
N GLY A 360 -13.18 14.64 3.99
CA GLY A 360 -14.34 15.52 3.81
C GLY A 360 -14.73 16.30 5.08
N LYS A 361 -14.20 15.91 6.25
CA LYS A 361 -14.72 16.30 7.57
C LYS A 361 -16.25 16.12 7.64
N LYS A 362 -16.75 15.01 7.09
CA LYS A 362 -18.17 14.62 7.09
C LYS A 362 -18.34 13.28 7.80
N SER A 363 -19.25 13.25 8.75
CA SER A 363 -19.65 12.09 9.57
C SER A 363 -20.34 10.93 8.82
N TYR A 364 -20.15 10.80 7.51
CA TYR A 364 -20.77 9.75 6.67
C TYR A 364 -19.79 9.09 5.69
N ASN A 365 -18.50 9.46 5.71
CA ASN A 365 -17.49 8.94 4.79
C ASN A 365 -16.83 7.67 5.34
N TRP A 366 -17.61 6.59 5.44
CA TRP A 366 -17.22 5.43 6.20
C TRP A 366 -16.05 4.65 5.59
N VAL A 367 -15.17 4.16 6.46
CA VAL A 367 -14.06 3.27 6.14
C VAL A 367 -14.19 1.97 6.95
N ARG A 368 -14.07 0.83 6.28
CA ARG A 368 -14.02 -0.50 6.90
C ARG A 368 -12.74 -1.21 6.48
N LEU A 369 -12.18 -2.01 7.38
CA LEU A 369 -11.09 -2.92 7.08
C LEU A 369 -11.53 -4.37 7.15
N ILE A 370 -10.99 -5.20 6.27
CA ILE A 370 -11.07 -6.66 6.38
C ILE A 370 -9.65 -7.19 6.40
N LYS A 371 -9.29 -7.93 7.44
CA LYS A 371 -8.04 -8.69 7.45
C LYS A 371 -8.30 -10.10 6.91
N THR A 372 -7.56 -10.47 5.86
CA THR A 372 -7.60 -11.79 5.22
C THR A 372 -6.20 -12.37 5.03
N GLY A 373 -6.10 -13.61 4.56
CA GLY A 373 -4.84 -14.33 4.40
C GLY A 373 -4.24 -14.76 5.75
N THR A 374 -3.20 -15.59 5.70
CA THR A 374 -2.63 -16.23 6.90
C THR A 374 -1.69 -15.35 7.69
N GLY A 375 -1.17 -14.26 7.10
CA GLY A 375 -0.23 -13.34 7.74
C GLY A 375 -0.85 -12.52 8.88
N THR A 376 -0.02 -11.72 9.53
CA THR A 376 -0.34 -10.87 10.68
C THR A 376 -0.32 -9.40 10.30
N TYR A 377 -1.34 -8.63 10.66
CA TYR A 377 -1.31 -7.17 10.57
C TYR A 377 -1.30 -6.54 11.94
N THR A 378 -0.32 -5.67 12.21
CA THR A 378 -0.21 -4.90 13.44
C THR A 378 -0.42 -3.42 13.13
N PHE A 379 -1.50 -2.83 13.64
CA PHE A 379 -1.83 -1.41 13.46
C PHE A 379 -1.27 -0.58 14.62
N THR A 380 -0.42 0.40 14.32
CA THR A 380 0.35 1.15 15.33
C THR A 380 0.03 2.65 15.38
N HIS A 381 -0.87 3.14 14.53
CA HIS A 381 -1.23 4.56 14.52
C HIS A 381 -2.06 4.95 15.75
N VAL A 382 -1.63 6.00 16.44
CA VAL A 382 -2.35 6.61 17.56
C VAL A 382 -3.20 7.77 17.02
N ASN A 383 -4.52 7.61 17.04
CA ASN A 383 -5.44 8.66 16.65
C ASN A 383 -5.87 9.48 17.87
N GLU A 384 -5.34 10.69 18.00
CA GLU A 384 -5.67 11.62 19.09
C GLU A 384 -6.88 12.52 18.77
N SER A 385 -7.44 12.43 17.56
CA SER A 385 -8.57 13.26 17.11
C SER A 385 -9.52 12.45 16.22
N PRO A 386 -10.17 11.41 16.77
CA PRO A 386 -11.00 10.50 16.00
C PRO A 386 -12.17 11.22 15.33
N ALA A 387 -12.34 10.99 14.03
CA ALA A 387 -13.39 11.59 13.20
C ALA A 387 -14.69 10.80 13.20
N ALA A 388 -14.72 9.63 13.84
CA ALA A 388 -15.88 8.74 13.91
C ALA A 388 -16.36 8.27 12.53
N VAL A 389 -15.44 7.95 11.63
CA VAL A 389 -15.71 7.44 10.27
C VAL A 389 -15.36 5.96 10.12
N PHE A 390 -14.90 5.30 11.19
CA PHE A 390 -14.61 3.88 11.13
C PHE A 390 -15.87 3.03 11.28
N LYS A 391 -15.93 1.94 10.50
CA LYS A 391 -16.99 0.93 10.52
C LYS A 391 -16.50 -0.46 10.94
N GLY A 392 -15.33 -0.52 11.56
CA GLY A 392 -14.81 -1.72 12.17
C GLY A 392 -13.79 -2.46 11.31
N LEU A 393 -13.00 -3.28 12.01
CA LEU A 393 -12.03 -4.23 11.48
C LEU A 393 -12.61 -5.63 11.53
N PHE A 394 -12.80 -6.25 10.38
CA PHE A 394 -13.32 -7.60 10.23
C PHE A 394 -12.15 -8.57 10.06
N VAL A 395 -11.79 -9.29 11.11
CA VAL A 395 -10.69 -10.26 11.09
C VAL A 395 -11.23 -11.59 10.61
N ASN A 396 -11.07 -11.84 9.32
CA ASN A 396 -11.62 -13.00 8.64
C ASN A 396 -10.68 -14.21 8.66
N SER A 397 -9.38 -13.98 8.49
CA SER A 397 -8.34 -15.00 8.60
C SER A 397 -6.98 -14.42 9.00
N GLY A 398 -6.12 -15.29 9.50
CA GLY A 398 -4.81 -14.91 10.02
C GLY A 398 -4.95 -14.08 11.30
N ARG A 399 -4.08 -13.09 11.47
CA ARG A 399 -4.02 -12.31 12.71
C ARG A 399 -4.13 -10.81 12.46
N ALA A 400 -4.85 -10.10 13.32
CA ALA A 400 -4.86 -8.63 13.35
C ALA A 400 -4.74 -8.10 14.77
N TYR A 401 -3.68 -7.33 15.03
CA TYR A 401 -3.44 -6.69 16.31
C TYR A 401 -3.50 -5.18 16.19
N ILE A 402 -3.95 -4.53 17.25
CA ILE A 402 -3.59 -3.14 17.52
C ILE A 402 -2.41 -3.13 18.49
N ASN A 403 -1.51 -2.16 18.35
CA ASN A 403 -0.42 -2.00 19.29
C ASN A 403 -0.11 -0.52 19.47
N ILE A 404 -0.86 0.12 20.37
CA ILE A 404 -0.68 1.52 20.74
C ILE A 404 -0.66 1.68 22.26
N PRO A 405 -0.01 2.72 22.79
CA PRO A 405 -0.10 3.04 24.22
C PRO A 405 -1.54 3.37 24.63
N VAL A 406 -1.95 2.90 25.80
CA VAL A 406 -3.19 3.34 26.45
C VAL A 406 -2.97 4.74 27.03
N THR A 407 -3.64 5.74 26.46
CA THR A 407 -3.60 7.14 26.93
C THR A 407 -5.02 7.66 27.13
N GLU A 408 -5.19 8.87 27.67
CA GLU A 408 -6.53 9.45 27.88
C GLU A 408 -7.26 9.82 26.59
N THR A 409 -6.53 10.12 25.51
CA THR A 409 -7.06 10.67 24.26
C THR A 409 -6.79 9.82 23.02
N GLY A 410 -5.80 8.92 23.07
CA GLY A 410 -5.42 8.09 21.92
C GLY A 410 -6.35 6.89 21.73
N VAL A 411 -6.76 6.64 20.48
CA VAL A 411 -7.49 5.44 20.06
C VAL A 411 -6.78 4.78 18.87
N ALA A 412 -6.92 3.47 18.74
CA ALA A 412 -6.44 2.74 17.57
C ALA A 412 -7.45 2.89 16.43
N LEU A 413 -6.94 3.00 15.20
CA LEU A 413 -7.75 3.21 13.99
C LEU A 413 -8.57 4.51 14.09
N ASP A 414 -9.87 4.42 14.35
CA ASP A 414 -10.76 5.55 14.59
C ASP A 414 -12.05 5.06 15.31
N ARG A 415 -12.91 5.98 15.73
CA ARG A 415 -14.10 5.72 16.54
C ARG A 415 -15.23 5.08 15.73
N VAL A 416 -15.84 4.02 16.26
CA VAL A 416 -17.06 3.43 15.70
C VAL A 416 -18.26 3.89 16.52
N THR A 417 -19.06 4.81 15.97
CA THR A 417 -20.25 5.40 16.63
C THR A 417 -21.56 4.68 16.30
N LYS A 418 -21.53 3.77 15.32
CA LYS A 418 -22.69 3.00 14.86
C LYS A 418 -22.25 1.57 14.58
N ALA A 419 -23.14 0.62 14.86
CA ALA A 419 -22.91 -0.79 14.52
C ALA A 419 -22.31 -0.92 13.10
N PRO A 420 -21.30 -1.79 12.90
CA PRO A 420 -20.89 -2.94 13.72
C PRO A 420 -19.90 -2.61 14.86
N ALA A 421 -19.28 -3.64 15.45
CA ALA A 421 -18.22 -3.49 16.45
C ALA A 421 -16.94 -2.84 15.87
N ALA A 422 -16.05 -2.33 16.72
CA ALA A 422 -14.74 -1.83 16.31
C ALA A 422 -13.85 -2.94 15.77
N MET A 423 -13.99 -4.15 16.30
CA MET A 423 -13.36 -5.36 15.78
C MET A 423 -14.33 -6.54 15.83
N THR A 424 -14.40 -7.30 14.74
CA THR A 424 -15.14 -8.57 14.67
C THR A 424 -14.16 -9.68 14.28
N ILE A 425 -14.09 -10.75 15.07
CA ILE A 425 -13.12 -11.84 14.90
C ILE A 425 -13.86 -13.13 14.56
N TYR A 426 -13.64 -13.66 13.36
CA TYR A 426 -14.30 -14.87 12.86
C TYR A 426 -13.54 -16.16 13.22
N ALA A 427 -14.20 -17.31 13.06
CA ALA A 427 -13.72 -18.63 13.47
C ALA A 427 -12.28 -19.02 13.09
N ASN A 428 -11.75 -18.51 11.97
CA ASN A 428 -10.40 -18.85 11.49
C ASN A 428 -9.38 -17.73 11.74
N ALA A 429 -9.65 -16.85 12.69
CA ALA A 429 -8.89 -15.63 12.90
C ALA A 429 -8.57 -15.38 14.37
N VAL A 430 -7.48 -14.63 14.56
CA VAL A 430 -7.07 -14.07 15.84
C VAL A 430 -7.07 -12.56 15.74
N GLY A 431 -7.73 -11.89 16.68
CA GLY A 431 -7.70 -10.44 16.81
C GLY A 431 -7.32 -10.00 18.21
N GLY A 432 -6.91 -8.75 18.39
CA GLY A 432 -6.71 -8.19 19.73
C GLY A 432 -5.56 -7.21 19.81
N GLY A 433 -4.73 -7.33 20.84
CA GLY A 433 -3.55 -6.47 21.02
C GLY A 433 -3.63 -5.53 22.21
N ASN A 434 -2.87 -4.43 22.09
CA ASN A 434 -2.70 -3.38 23.09
C ASN A 434 -3.31 -2.05 22.63
N GLY A 435 -4.02 -1.37 23.53
CA GLY A 435 -4.48 0.00 23.30
C GLY A 435 -5.97 0.20 23.56
N ARG A 436 -6.53 1.26 22.97
CA ARG A 436 -7.95 1.60 23.11
C ARG A 436 -8.71 1.43 21.79
N LEU A 437 -9.85 0.75 21.83
CA LEU A 437 -10.82 0.67 20.73
C LEU A 437 -12.16 1.27 21.16
N VAL A 438 -12.79 2.03 20.27
CA VAL A 438 -14.12 2.60 20.50
C VAL A 438 -15.15 1.96 19.57
N GLY A 439 -16.16 1.28 20.14
CA GLY A 439 -17.19 0.52 19.41
C GLY A 439 -17.33 -0.94 19.81
N GLY A 440 -16.50 -1.42 20.75
CA GLY A 440 -16.56 -2.79 21.27
C GLY A 440 -15.92 -3.85 20.37
N ILE A 441 -15.91 -5.09 20.84
CA ILE A 441 -15.38 -6.26 20.13
C ILE A 441 -16.45 -7.36 20.06
N ALA A 442 -16.58 -7.98 18.89
CA ALA A 442 -17.37 -9.19 18.68
C ALA A 442 -16.46 -10.37 18.31
N VAL A 443 -16.47 -11.43 19.13
CA VAL A 443 -15.75 -12.68 18.86
C VAL A 443 -16.78 -13.70 18.38
N GLU A 444 -16.76 -13.99 17.08
CA GLU A 444 -17.71 -14.85 16.36
C GLU A 444 -17.03 -16.17 15.98
N GLY A 445 -16.77 -17.00 16.99
CA GLY A 445 -16.05 -18.27 16.87
C GLY A 445 -14.53 -18.16 16.80
N GLY A 446 -13.97 -16.95 16.63
CA GLY A 446 -12.53 -16.71 16.59
C GLY A 446 -11.87 -16.60 17.96
N LYS A 447 -10.63 -16.09 18.00
CA LYS A 447 -9.88 -15.88 19.25
C LYS A 447 -9.52 -14.40 19.45
N LEU A 448 -9.87 -13.84 20.60
CA LEU A 448 -9.39 -12.55 21.08
C LEU A 448 -8.17 -12.78 21.97
N GLU A 449 -7.00 -12.28 21.58
CA GLU A 449 -5.80 -12.21 22.43
C GLU A 449 -5.71 -10.81 23.04
N VAL A 450 -5.87 -10.74 24.36
CA VAL A 450 -5.57 -9.50 25.10
C VAL A 450 -4.05 -9.42 25.22
N GLY A 451 -3.45 -8.26 24.95
CA GLY A 451 -2.00 -8.18 24.84
C GLY A 451 -1.51 -8.31 23.39
N TYR A 452 -0.35 -7.73 23.09
CA TYR A 452 0.34 -7.90 21.80
C TYR A 452 1.65 -8.65 22.01
N MET A 453 1.72 -9.87 21.47
CA MET A 453 2.89 -10.76 21.55
C MET A 453 3.47 -10.87 22.97
N GLY A 454 2.57 -10.98 23.95
CA GLY A 454 2.88 -10.93 25.37
C GLY A 454 1.88 -10.06 26.11
N ILE A 455 2.27 -9.67 27.33
CA ILE A 455 1.41 -8.94 28.26
C ILE A 455 1.11 -7.51 27.79
N GLY A 456 -0.15 -7.10 27.94
CA GLY A 456 -0.55 -5.71 27.85
C GLY A 456 -1.99 -5.43 28.28
N GLU A 457 -2.53 -4.32 27.77
CA GLU A 457 -3.81 -3.78 28.19
C GLU A 457 -4.65 -3.40 26.99
N LEU A 458 -5.89 -3.89 26.98
CA LEU A 458 -6.90 -3.57 25.99
C LEU A 458 -8.07 -2.84 26.67
N VAL A 459 -8.38 -1.65 26.17
CA VAL A 459 -9.44 -0.79 26.70
C VAL A 459 -10.54 -0.63 25.64
N LEU A 460 -11.73 -1.09 25.97
CA LEU A 460 -12.96 -0.90 25.20
C LEU A 460 -13.75 0.23 25.82
N ALA A 461 -13.38 1.46 25.48
CA ALA A 461 -14.02 2.65 25.99
C ALA A 461 -13.83 3.79 25.00
N ASP A 462 -14.71 4.78 25.09
CA ASP A 462 -14.50 6.06 24.43
C ASP A 462 -13.36 6.86 25.09
N ILE A 463 -12.96 7.96 24.47
CA ILE A 463 -12.05 8.94 25.06
C ILE A 463 -12.75 9.72 26.19
N ASN A 464 -11.96 10.29 27.10
CA ASN A 464 -12.49 11.02 28.26
C ASN A 464 -13.49 12.12 27.83
N GLY A 465 -14.68 12.11 28.45
CA GLY A 465 -15.77 13.07 28.18
C GLY A 465 -16.82 12.61 27.17
N GLU A 466 -16.59 11.47 26.51
CA GLU A 466 -17.52 10.90 25.53
C GLU A 466 -18.26 9.68 26.08
N THR A 467 -19.34 9.25 25.41
CA THR A 467 -20.30 8.26 25.95
C THR A 467 -20.45 6.98 25.11
N GLN A 468 -19.60 6.76 24.09
CA GLN A 468 -19.75 5.58 23.23
C GLN A 468 -19.54 4.30 24.04
N LYS A 469 -20.61 3.51 24.08
CA LYS A 469 -20.62 2.19 24.66
C LYS A 469 -19.79 1.23 23.81
N SER A 470 -18.87 0.52 24.44
CA SER A 470 -17.91 -0.36 23.78
C SER A 470 -17.92 -1.75 24.43
N PRO A 471 -18.93 -2.59 24.14
CA PRO A 471 -19.09 -3.91 24.78
C PRO A 471 -18.09 -4.95 24.25
N LEU A 472 -17.87 -6.02 25.00
CA LEU A 472 -17.32 -7.28 24.50
C LEU A 472 -18.46 -8.28 24.33
N THR A 473 -18.55 -8.96 23.19
CA THR A 473 -19.49 -10.07 22.97
C THR A 473 -18.75 -11.28 22.41
N VAL A 474 -18.90 -12.43 23.04
CA VAL A 474 -18.33 -13.72 22.60
C VAL A 474 -19.47 -14.68 22.27
N LYS A 475 -19.40 -15.33 21.12
CA LYS A 475 -20.38 -16.32 20.67
C LYS A 475 -19.73 -17.38 19.78
N ASP A 476 -20.52 -18.37 19.39
CA ASP A 476 -20.18 -19.35 18.35
C ASP A 476 -18.88 -20.13 18.62
N GLY A 477 -18.56 -20.41 19.89
CA GLY A 477 -17.33 -21.10 20.29
C GLY A 477 -16.11 -20.19 20.44
N GLY A 478 -16.31 -18.87 20.42
CA GLY A 478 -15.23 -17.89 20.52
C GLY A 478 -14.42 -17.98 21.82
N ILE A 479 -13.17 -17.52 21.77
CA ILE A 479 -12.22 -17.60 22.87
C ILE A 479 -11.72 -16.21 23.22
N VAL A 480 -11.55 -15.92 24.51
CA VAL A 480 -10.78 -14.76 25.00
C VAL A 480 -9.59 -15.26 25.79
N GLU A 481 -8.39 -14.85 25.41
CA GLU A 481 -7.11 -15.33 25.95
C GLU A 481 -6.39 -14.21 26.71
N PHE A 482 -5.84 -14.57 27.88
CA PHE A 482 -5.06 -13.71 28.78
C PHE A 482 -3.75 -14.40 29.19
N GLU A 483 -2.67 -13.64 29.35
CA GLU A 483 -1.37 -14.04 29.87
C GLU A 483 -1.12 -13.50 31.28
N LEU A 484 -0.57 -14.36 32.14
CA LEU A 484 -0.10 -13.97 33.48
C LEU A 484 1.41 -14.21 33.61
N ALA A 485 2.17 -13.17 33.98
CA ALA A 485 3.57 -13.32 34.40
C ALA A 485 3.75 -13.12 35.90
N SER A 486 3.15 -12.09 36.50
CA SER A 486 3.27 -11.78 37.92
C SER A 486 2.12 -10.87 38.37
N ALA A 487 1.93 -10.65 39.68
CA ALA A 487 0.89 -9.76 40.20
C ALA A 487 0.93 -8.31 39.65
N THR A 488 2.04 -7.89 39.05
CA THR A 488 2.20 -6.55 38.44
C THR A 488 2.28 -6.57 36.91
N SER A 489 2.36 -7.74 36.29
CA SER A 489 2.51 -7.91 34.86
C SER A 489 1.64 -9.07 34.40
N TYR A 490 0.48 -8.71 33.84
CA TYR A 490 -0.53 -9.62 33.34
C TYR A 490 -1.49 -8.86 32.42
N ASP A 491 -2.20 -9.59 31.57
CA ASP A 491 -3.16 -9.00 30.63
C ASP A 491 -4.40 -8.43 31.29
N LYS A 492 -4.85 -7.28 30.78
CA LYS A 492 -6.02 -6.57 31.31
C LYS A 492 -6.96 -6.18 30.19
N LEU A 493 -8.22 -6.54 30.34
CA LEU A 493 -9.30 -6.06 29.50
C LEU A 493 -10.24 -5.19 30.32
N THR A 494 -10.42 -3.93 29.91
CA THR A 494 -11.40 -3.02 30.53
C THR A 494 -12.47 -2.67 29.51
N THR A 495 -13.75 -2.67 29.90
CA THR A 495 -14.84 -2.16 29.07
C THR A 495 -15.71 -1.17 29.84
N ASN A 496 -16.07 -0.05 29.21
CA ASN A 496 -17.03 0.91 29.76
C ASN A 496 -18.49 0.44 29.67
N ASN A 497 -18.71 -0.82 29.28
CA ASN A 497 -20.02 -1.41 29.09
C ASN A 497 -20.01 -2.87 29.56
N VAL A 498 -20.90 -3.68 29.01
CA VAL A 498 -21.02 -5.11 29.29
C VAL A 498 -19.94 -5.90 28.55
N ALA A 499 -19.36 -6.89 29.24
CA ALA A 499 -18.71 -8.04 28.63
C ALA A 499 -19.61 -9.27 28.77
N THR A 500 -19.96 -9.90 27.65
CA THR A 500 -20.86 -11.08 27.59
C THR A 500 -20.16 -12.24 26.91
N PHE A 501 -20.07 -13.38 27.59
CA PHE A 501 -19.38 -14.58 27.11
C PHE A 501 -20.31 -15.65 26.54
N ASN A 502 -21.61 -15.64 26.84
CA ASN A 502 -22.60 -16.57 26.29
C ASN A 502 -22.22 -18.07 26.44
N GLY A 503 -21.61 -18.44 27.56
CA GLY A 503 -21.16 -19.81 27.83
C GLY A 503 -19.85 -20.21 27.14
N ASN A 504 -19.17 -19.27 26.47
CA ASN A 504 -17.90 -19.52 25.78
C ASN A 504 -16.71 -19.43 26.74
N LYS A 505 -15.51 -19.73 26.22
CA LYS A 505 -14.30 -19.95 27.00
C LYS A 505 -13.49 -18.68 27.23
N ILE A 506 -12.92 -18.59 28.42
CA ILE A 506 -11.79 -17.74 28.77
C ILE A 506 -10.58 -18.64 28.94
N ILE A 507 -9.49 -18.38 28.23
CA ILE A 507 -8.21 -19.06 28.43
C ILE A 507 -7.28 -18.12 29.20
N VAL A 508 -6.66 -18.64 30.24
CA VAL A 508 -5.63 -17.95 31.01
C VAL A 508 -4.37 -18.79 30.90
N LYS A 509 -3.32 -18.25 30.28
CA LYS A 509 -2.06 -18.95 30.06
C LYS A 509 -0.91 -18.30 30.85
N ALA A 510 0.10 -19.10 31.16
CA ALA A 510 1.36 -18.58 31.65
C ALA A 510 2.06 -17.80 30.53
N ALA A 511 2.60 -16.63 30.86
CA ALA A 511 3.49 -15.90 29.95
C ALA A 511 4.78 -16.69 29.67
N GLU A 512 5.55 -16.29 28.64
CA GLU A 512 6.83 -16.92 28.27
C GLU A 512 7.77 -17.05 29.48
N SER A 513 7.76 -16.07 30.39
CA SER A 513 8.35 -16.18 31.72
C SER A 513 7.36 -15.68 32.77
N PHE A 514 7.20 -16.44 33.86
CA PHE A 514 6.32 -16.08 34.97
C PHE A 514 6.97 -16.35 36.33
N ASP A 515 6.62 -15.50 37.29
CA ASP A 515 6.85 -15.66 38.72
C ASP A 515 5.58 -15.28 39.48
N ILE A 516 4.80 -16.30 39.86
CA ILE A 516 3.51 -16.15 40.54
C ILE A 516 3.63 -16.73 41.94
N LYS A 517 3.29 -15.93 42.95
CA LYS A 517 3.29 -16.30 44.36
C LYS A 517 1.90 -16.68 44.84
N ASN A 518 1.87 -17.46 45.92
CA ASN A 518 0.63 -17.84 46.55
C ASN A 518 -0.06 -16.60 47.14
N GLY A 519 -1.32 -16.38 46.76
CA GLY A 519 -2.11 -15.21 47.15
C GLY A 519 -1.98 -14.02 46.19
N ASP A 520 -1.18 -14.12 45.13
CA ASP A 520 -1.18 -13.10 44.06
C ASP A 520 -2.58 -13.00 43.43
N THR A 521 -3.00 -11.78 43.14
CA THR A 521 -4.32 -11.49 42.56
C THR A 521 -4.19 -10.81 41.19
N PHE A 522 -5.10 -11.16 40.28
CA PHE A 522 -5.09 -10.70 38.89
C PHE A 522 -6.50 -10.27 38.50
N THR A 523 -6.71 -8.96 38.25
CA THR A 523 -7.97 -8.47 37.68
C THR A 523 -7.89 -8.49 36.16
N ILE A 524 -8.25 -9.62 35.55
CA ILE A 524 -8.11 -9.83 34.10
C ILE A 524 -9.21 -9.12 33.29
N LEU A 525 -10.40 -8.93 33.88
CA LEU A 525 -11.53 -8.23 33.27
C LEU A 525 -12.13 -7.23 34.25
N ASP A 526 -12.36 -6.00 33.77
CA ASP A 526 -13.16 -4.98 34.44
C ASP A 526 -14.26 -4.47 33.49
N ALA A 527 -15.52 -4.79 33.79
CA ALA A 527 -16.67 -4.37 33.00
C ALA A 527 -17.56 -3.42 33.80
N ALA A 528 -17.79 -2.21 33.28
CA ALA A 528 -18.57 -1.19 33.95
C ALA A 528 -20.08 -1.53 34.04
N VAL A 529 -20.56 -2.53 33.31
CA VAL A 529 -21.98 -2.96 33.37
C VAL A 529 -22.09 -4.47 33.53
N VAL A 530 -22.87 -4.91 34.52
CA VAL A 530 -23.18 -6.32 34.79
C VAL A 530 -24.00 -6.94 33.65
N SER A 531 -23.54 -8.10 33.16
CA SER A 531 -24.34 -9.03 32.36
C SER A 531 -25.09 -10.02 33.26
N ALA A 532 -26.40 -9.81 33.44
CA ALA A 532 -27.22 -10.71 34.24
C ALA A 532 -27.37 -12.08 33.56
N GLY A 533 -27.07 -13.17 34.28
CA GLY A 533 -27.25 -14.54 33.79
C GLY A 533 -26.19 -15.04 32.79
N ASP A 534 -25.15 -14.25 32.53
CA ASP A 534 -24.04 -14.67 31.67
C ASP A 534 -23.19 -15.76 32.33
N THR A 535 -22.70 -16.68 31.51
CA THR A 535 -21.90 -17.84 31.95
C THR A 535 -20.65 -17.96 31.11
N TYR A 536 -19.59 -18.54 31.67
CA TYR A 536 -18.32 -18.79 31.01
C TYR A 536 -17.57 -19.92 31.73
N GLU A 537 -16.61 -20.52 31.04
CA GLU A 537 -15.64 -21.46 31.59
C GLU A 537 -14.24 -20.83 31.52
N ILE A 538 -13.46 -20.96 32.60
CA ILE A 538 -12.06 -20.52 32.62
C ILE A 538 -11.16 -21.76 32.54
N GLU A 539 -10.32 -21.80 31.52
CA GLU A 539 -9.32 -22.83 31.30
C GLU A 539 -7.92 -22.26 31.58
N TYR A 540 -7.11 -22.99 32.36
CA TYR A 540 -5.76 -22.58 32.73
C TYR A 540 -4.72 -23.41 31.97
N GLN A 541 -3.76 -22.76 31.32
CA GLN A 541 -2.76 -23.41 30.47
C GLN A 541 -1.33 -22.97 30.83
N GLY A 542 -0.36 -23.86 30.64
CA GLY A 542 1.06 -23.53 30.81
C GLY A 542 1.56 -23.38 32.25
N PHE A 543 0.70 -23.57 33.26
CA PHE A 543 1.07 -23.51 34.68
C PHE A 543 1.47 -24.90 35.24
N PRO A 544 2.38 -24.96 36.23
CA PRO A 544 2.73 -26.20 36.91
C PRO A 544 1.57 -26.71 37.75
N ALA A 545 1.45 -28.04 37.92
CA ALA A 545 0.32 -28.66 38.64
C ALA A 545 0.11 -28.17 40.09
N GLY A 546 1.16 -27.64 40.73
CA GLY A 546 1.09 -27.06 42.07
C GLY A 546 0.61 -25.60 42.13
N LEU A 547 0.43 -24.95 40.99
CA LEU A 547 -0.11 -23.60 40.86
C LEU A 547 -1.50 -23.67 40.24
N THR A 548 -2.51 -23.30 41.02
CA THR A 548 -3.91 -23.28 40.59
C THR A 548 -4.53 -21.92 40.88
N PHE A 549 -5.71 -21.64 40.35
CA PHE A 549 -6.36 -20.34 40.53
C PHE A 549 -7.80 -20.51 40.98
N THR A 550 -8.20 -19.65 41.91
CA THR A 550 -9.61 -19.43 42.24
C THR A 550 -10.07 -18.19 41.49
N ALA A 551 -11.13 -18.31 40.70
CA ALA A 551 -11.76 -17.17 40.03
C ALA A 551 -12.96 -16.67 40.83
N GLU A 552 -13.02 -15.36 41.05
CA GLU A 552 -14.12 -14.67 41.71
C GLU A 552 -14.72 -13.60 40.77
N ARG A 553 -16.05 -13.57 40.70
CA ARG A 553 -16.79 -12.46 40.10
C ARG A 553 -17.16 -11.47 41.20
N GLN A 554 -16.52 -10.31 41.22
CA GLN A 554 -16.79 -9.26 42.20
C GLN A 554 -17.63 -8.14 41.57
N GLU A 555 -18.85 -7.92 42.06
CA GLU A 555 -19.69 -6.79 41.64
C GLU A 555 -19.36 -5.52 42.43
N TYR A 556 -19.49 -4.37 41.78
CA TYR A 556 -19.24 -3.06 42.38
C TYR A 556 -20.14 -1.99 41.74
N GLN A 557 -20.36 -0.88 42.43
CA GLN A 557 -21.04 0.27 41.84
C GLN A 557 -20.06 1.01 40.91
N SER A 558 -20.28 0.92 39.60
CA SER A 558 -19.42 1.52 38.57
C SER A 558 -19.77 2.97 38.26
N GLY A 559 -21.01 3.37 38.55
CA GLY A 559 -21.49 4.71 38.32
C GLY A 559 -22.96 4.87 38.70
N THR A 560 -23.61 5.85 38.07
CA THR A 560 -25.03 6.13 38.24
C THR A 560 -25.68 6.42 36.90
N LYS A 561 -27.00 6.24 36.82
CA LYS A 561 -27.83 6.61 35.67
C LYS A 561 -29.13 7.24 36.16
N ILE A 562 -29.77 8.03 35.31
CA ILE A 562 -31.08 8.61 35.59
C ILE A 562 -32.16 7.70 35.00
N GLU A 563 -33.15 7.32 35.81
CA GLU A 563 -34.35 6.61 35.39
C GLU A 563 -35.61 7.45 35.64
N GLY A 564 -36.53 7.47 34.68
CA GLY A 564 -37.74 8.31 34.69
C GLY A 564 -37.64 9.54 33.78
N GLU A 565 -38.73 10.32 33.71
CA GLU A 565 -38.82 11.55 32.92
C GLU A 565 -39.26 12.74 33.81
N GLY A 566 -38.79 13.94 33.49
CA GLY A 566 -39.21 15.17 34.19
C GLY A 566 -38.72 15.29 35.63
N GLU A 567 -39.48 15.96 36.48
CA GLU A 567 -39.14 16.18 37.90
C GLU A 567 -39.15 14.89 38.75
N GLU A 568 -39.66 13.77 38.22
CA GLU A 568 -39.68 12.46 38.87
C GLU A 568 -38.46 11.58 38.52
N ALA A 569 -37.54 12.08 37.70
CA ALA A 569 -36.34 11.34 37.32
C ALA A 569 -35.43 11.11 38.55
N THR A 570 -35.05 9.86 38.80
CA THR A 570 -34.24 9.45 39.96
C THR A 570 -32.90 8.89 39.53
N GLU A 571 -31.86 9.21 40.30
CA GLU A 571 -30.53 8.67 40.11
C GLU A 571 -30.43 7.29 40.76
N VAL A 572 -30.09 6.28 39.96
CA VAL A 572 -29.95 4.89 40.40
C VAL A 572 -28.54 4.36 40.10
N PRO A 573 -28.00 3.45 40.92
CA PRO A 573 -26.66 2.92 40.70
C PRO A 573 -26.58 2.08 39.43
N VAL A 574 -25.47 2.20 38.72
CA VAL A 574 -25.05 1.24 37.68
C VAL A 574 -24.05 0.29 38.34
N MET A 575 -24.30 -1.01 38.19
CA MET A 575 -23.42 -2.05 38.72
C MET A 575 -22.49 -2.56 37.61
N GLY A 576 -21.19 -2.63 37.91
CA GLY A 576 -20.16 -3.30 37.13
C GLY A 576 -19.67 -4.58 37.81
N TYR A 577 -18.76 -5.29 37.17
CA TYR A 577 -18.12 -6.48 37.74
C TYR A 577 -16.68 -6.65 37.29
N LYS A 578 -15.90 -7.35 38.12
CA LYS A 578 -14.54 -7.78 37.85
C LYS A 578 -14.44 -9.30 37.85
N ILE A 579 -13.57 -9.85 37.01
CA ILE A 579 -13.08 -11.23 37.16
C ILE A 579 -11.70 -11.16 37.79
N ILE A 580 -11.59 -11.69 39.01
CA ILE A 580 -10.37 -11.69 39.80
C ILE A 580 -9.90 -13.11 39.97
N LEU A 581 -8.66 -13.39 39.57
CA LEU A 581 -8.00 -14.66 39.82
C LEU A 581 -7.12 -14.52 41.06
N THR A 582 -7.17 -15.49 41.97
CA THR A 582 -6.24 -15.59 43.10
C THR A 582 -5.43 -16.87 42.97
N ALA A 583 -4.11 -16.75 42.98
CA ALA A 583 -3.20 -17.88 42.89
C ALA A 583 -3.18 -18.70 44.20
N ASN A 584 -3.36 -20.01 44.08
CA ASN A 584 -3.19 -21.00 45.14
C ASN A 584 -1.97 -21.86 44.80
N GLY A 585 -0.92 -21.73 45.61
CA GLY A 585 0.41 -22.24 45.32
C GLY A 585 1.31 -21.21 44.65
N SER A 586 2.55 -21.59 44.35
CA SER A 586 3.53 -20.71 43.71
C SER A 586 4.21 -21.44 42.58
N GLY A 587 4.60 -20.70 41.55
CA GLY A 587 5.30 -21.24 40.40
C GLY A 587 6.20 -20.19 39.77
N THR A 588 7.39 -20.62 39.38
CA THR A 588 8.32 -19.86 38.56
C THR A 588 8.70 -20.73 37.38
N GLY A 589 8.80 -20.16 36.19
CA GLY A 589 9.29 -20.89 35.05
C GLY A 589 9.26 -20.08 33.77
N THR A 590 9.76 -20.72 32.72
CA THR A 590 9.27 -20.39 31.39
C THR A 590 7.90 -21.04 31.25
N GLY A 591 6.93 -20.33 30.66
CA GLY A 591 5.61 -20.92 30.37
C GLY A 591 5.82 -22.28 29.75
N ILE A 592 5.18 -23.32 30.30
CA ILE A 592 5.17 -24.61 29.61
C ILE A 592 4.39 -24.28 28.34
N GLU A 593 5.08 -24.17 27.20
CA GLU A 593 4.40 -24.39 25.94
C GLU A 593 3.71 -25.73 26.14
N VAL A 594 2.38 -25.71 26.36
CA VAL A 594 1.56 -26.81 25.88
C VAL A 594 2.06 -26.89 24.47
N ALA A 595 2.85 -27.93 24.18
CA ALA A 595 3.36 -28.13 22.85
C ALA A 595 2.12 -27.94 21.99
N GLU A 596 2.04 -26.81 21.28
CA GLU A 596 1.21 -26.75 20.12
C GLU A 596 1.71 -27.99 19.42
N THR A 597 0.82 -28.98 19.28
CA THR A 597 1.05 -30.01 18.30
C THR A 597 1.21 -29.19 17.04
N ALA A 598 2.47 -28.86 16.72
CA ALA A 598 2.82 -28.07 15.59
C ALA A 598 2.38 -28.95 14.44
N GLU A 599 1.17 -28.69 13.96
CA GLU A 599 0.72 -29.24 12.69
C GLU A 599 1.60 -28.71 11.56
N GLU A 600 2.42 -27.68 11.85
CA GLU A 600 3.39 -27.18 10.92
C GLU A 600 4.73 -27.92 11.01
N VAL A 601 5.01 -28.70 9.97
CA VAL A 601 6.35 -29.22 9.69
C VAL A 601 7.26 -28.04 9.32
N VAL A 602 8.26 -27.77 10.15
CA VAL A 602 9.28 -26.73 9.93
C VAL A 602 10.50 -27.35 9.25
N VAL A 603 11.11 -26.63 8.31
CA VAL A 603 12.32 -27.06 7.61
C VAL A 603 13.35 -25.94 7.64
N TYR A 604 14.56 -26.21 8.13
CA TYR A 604 15.65 -25.24 8.21
C TYR A 604 17.01 -25.90 7.91
N ALA A 605 18.02 -25.07 7.67
CA ALA A 605 19.36 -25.51 7.31
C ALA A 605 20.25 -25.41 8.55
N GLN A 606 21.02 -26.45 8.83
CA GLN A 606 21.95 -26.49 9.95
C GLN A 606 23.15 -27.36 9.60
N ASP A 607 24.36 -26.83 9.76
CA ASP A 607 25.63 -27.55 9.57
C ASP A 607 25.73 -28.32 8.23
N GLY A 608 25.29 -27.68 7.13
CA GLY A 608 25.29 -28.29 5.79
C GLY A 608 24.26 -29.41 5.60
N SER A 609 23.27 -29.49 6.48
CA SER A 609 22.15 -30.43 6.43
C SER A 609 20.81 -29.68 6.39
N ILE A 610 19.79 -30.33 5.82
CA ILE A 610 18.40 -29.91 5.96
C ILE A 610 17.82 -30.63 7.18
N VAL A 611 17.29 -29.87 8.12
CA VAL A 611 16.62 -30.37 9.32
C VAL A 611 15.13 -30.14 9.19
N VAL A 612 14.36 -31.21 9.43
CA VAL A 612 12.90 -31.22 9.41
C VAL A 612 12.42 -31.41 10.85
N ASN A 613 11.76 -30.41 11.41
CA ASN A 613 11.13 -30.49 12.72
C ASN A 613 9.61 -30.65 12.55
N GLY A 614 9.07 -31.79 12.96
CA GLY A 614 7.64 -32.08 12.84
C GLY A 614 7.30 -33.45 13.42
N VAL A 615 6.02 -33.64 13.75
CA VAL A 615 5.49 -34.93 14.22
C VAL A 615 5.22 -35.88 13.05
N ASP A 616 5.34 -37.19 13.28
CA ASP A 616 5.04 -38.26 12.32
C ASP A 616 5.75 -38.17 10.95
N VAL A 617 6.98 -37.65 10.88
CA VAL A 617 7.77 -37.64 9.63
C VAL A 617 8.15 -39.08 9.24
N GLU A 618 7.56 -39.57 8.15
CA GLU A 618 7.83 -40.90 7.60
C GLU A 618 9.00 -40.89 6.61
N ASN A 619 9.10 -39.83 5.80
CA ASN A 619 10.07 -39.71 4.72
C ASN A 619 10.30 -38.26 4.29
N VAL A 620 11.53 -37.92 3.92
CA VAL A 620 11.96 -36.61 3.44
C VAL A 620 12.66 -36.79 2.09
N VAL A 621 12.15 -36.13 1.05
CA VAL A 621 12.74 -36.07 -0.29
C VAL A 621 13.15 -34.64 -0.59
N VAL A 622 14.43 -34.43 -0.88
CA VAL A 622 14.97 -33.13 -1.29
C VAL A 622 15.15 -33.15 -2.80
N VAL A 623 14.61 -32.17 -3.50
CA VAL A 623 14.81 -31.95 -4.94
C VAL A 623 15.49 -30.61 -5.19
N ASN A 624 16.36 -30.55 -6.19
CA ASN A 624 16.99 -29.31 -6.63
C ASN A 624 16.01 -28.43 -7.43
N ASN A 625 16.46 -27.22 -7.83
CA ASN A 625 15.66 -26.28 -8.63
C ASN A 625 15.24 -26.80 -10.04
N GLN A 626 15.80 -27.92 -10.51
CA GLN A 626 15.42 -28.60 -11.75
C GLN A 626 14.41 -29.74 -11.51
N GLY A 627 13.98 -29.96 -10.26
CA GLY A 627 13.04 -31.01 -9.88
C GLY A 627 13.67 -32.42 -9.74
N ILE A 628 15.01 -32.50 -9.76
CA ILE A 628 15.74 -33.77 -9.64
C ILE A 628 15.92 -34.11 -8.15
N PRO A 629 15.55 -35.31 -7.67
CA PRO A 629 15.83 -35.75 -6.31
C PRO A 629 17.32 -35.85 -6.05
N VAL A 630 17.79 -35.13 -5.03
CA VAL A 630 19.18 -35.10 -4.57
C VAL A 630 19.37 -35.79 -3.23
N ALA A 631 18.29 -35.98 -2.45
CA ALA A 631 18.30 -36.81 -1.26
C ALA A 631 16.92 -37.44 -1.02
N ASN A 632 16.90 -38.64 -0.43
CA ASN A 632 15.70 -39.33 0.02
C ASN A 632 16.04 -40.10 1.30
N SER A 633 15.42 -39.73 2.41
CA SER A 633 15.77 -40.19 3.75
C SER A 633 14.54 -40.41 4.61
N ASN A 634 14.57 -41.41 5.49
CA ASN A 634 13.59 -41.57 6.56
C ASN A 634 14.04 -40.86 7.86
N SER A 635 15.12 -40.10 7.80
CA SER A 635 15.61 -39.27 8.91
C SER A 635 15.12 -37.84 8.77
N THR A 636 14.89 -37.19 9.92
CA THR A 636 14.59 -35.76 10.03
C THR A 636 15.81 -34.86 9.81
N VAL A 637 17.01 -35.43 9.73
CA VAL A 637 18.25 -34.71 9.37
C VAL A 637 18.79 -35.30 8.08
N VAL A 638 18.85 -34.48 7.03
CA VAL A 638 19.30 -34.88 5.69
C VAL A 638 20.61 -34.15 5.36
N PRO A 639 21.76 -34.85 5.39
CA PRO A 639 23.04 -34.27 5.03
C PRO A 639 23.08 -33.92 3.54
N MET A 640 23.47 -32.68 3.21
CA MET A 640 23.43 -32.17 1.82
C MET A 640 24.83 -31.99 1.21
N ASN A 641 25.88 -32.41 1.92
CA ASN A 641 27.27 -32.50 1.44
C ASN A 641 27.74 -31.27 0.62
N ALA A 642 27.51 -30.07 1.16
CA ALA A 642 28.00 -28.78 0.66
C ALA A 642 27.53 -28.34 -0.74
N MET A 643 26.32 -28.73 -1.17
CA MET A 643 25.70 -28.12 -2.36
C MET A 643 24.89 -26.87 -1.95
N GLU A 644 25.47 -25.68 -2.09
CA GLU A 644 24.75 -24.41 -1.92
C GLU A 644 23.64 -24.27 -2.98
N GLY A 645 22.47 -23.77 -2.58
CA GLY A 645 21.39 -23.51 -3.54
C GLY A 645 19.96 -23.62 -2.99
N LEU A 646 18.99 -23.34 -3.87
CA LEU A 646 17.57 -23.47 -3.57
C LEU A 646 17.11 -24.92 -3.76
N TYR A 647 16.51 -25.48 -2.71
CA TYR A 647 15.93 -26.81 -2.68
C TYR A 647 14.44 -26.77 -2.36
N ILE A 648 13.73 -27.80 -2.84
CA ILE A 648 12.37 -28.10 -2.43
C ILE A 648 12.40 -29.39 -1.61
N VAL A 649 11.85 -29.35 -0.41
CA VAL A 649 11.82 -30.45 0.54
C VAL A 649 10.38 -30.95 0.62
N LYS A 650 10.16 -32.20 0.20
CA LYS A 650 8.87 -32.90 0.28
C LYS A 650 8.91 -33.84 1.47
N ILE A 651 7.99 -33.70 2.40
CA ILE A 651 7.96 -34.43 3.66
C ILE A 651 6.68 -35.24 3.69
N LYS A 652 6.80 -36.56 3.74
CA LYS A 652 5.67 -37.45 3.95
C LYS A 652 5.45 -37.61 5.45
N THR A 653 4.22 -37.38 5.88
CA THR A 653 3.74 -37.60 7.24
C THR A 653 2.56 -38.56 7.26
N SER A 654 2.16 -39.01 8.44
CA SER A 654 0.93 -39.79 8.65
C SER A 654 -0.34 -39.09 8.11
N LYS A 655 -0.34 -37.75 8.04
CA LYS A 655 -1.45 -36.90 7.60
C LYS A 655 -1.39 -36.48 6.12
N GLY A 656 -0.26 -36.65 5.43
CA GLY A 656 -0.10 -36.23 4.02
C GLY A 656 1.30 -35.76 3.65
N ILE A 657 1.45 -35.14 2.48
CA ILE A 657 2.73 -34.62 1.97
C ILE A 657 2.80 -33.09 2.16
N VAL A 658 3.81 -32.62 2.89
CA VAL A 658 4.14 -31.20 3.07
C VAL A 658 5.29 -30.82 2.14
N VAL A 659 5.26 -29.63 1.55
CA VAL A 659 6.31 -29.14 0.67
C VAL A 659 6.83 -27.80 1.18
N LYS A 660 8.13 -27.71 1.45
CA LYS A 660 8.80 -26.48 1.89
C LYS A 660 9.95 -26.13 0.94
N LYS A 661 10.27 -24.84 0.83
CA LYS A 661 11.43 -24.34 0.09
C LYS A 661 12.51 -23.96 1.09
N ILE A 662 13.76 -24.29 0.77
CA ILE A 662 14.90 -23.96 1.61
C ILE A 662 16.09 -23.54 0.79
N VAL A 663 16.84 -22.57 1.31
CA VAL A 663 18.14 -22.17 0.77
C VAL A 663 19.19 -22.71 1.73
N LEU A 664 20.13 -23.49 1.20
CA LEU A 664 21.31 -23.98 1.89
C LEU A 664 22.52 -23.13 1.53
#